data_AF-A0ABD8A7E3-F1
#
_entry.id   AF-A0ABD8A7E3-F1
#
_cell.length_a   1.000
_cell.length_b   1.000
_cell.length_c   1.000
_cell.angle_alpha   90.00
_cell.angle_beta   90.00
_cell.angle_gamma   90.00
#
_symmetry.space_group_name_H-M   'P 1'
#
loop_
_entity.id
_entity.type
_entity.pdbx_description
1 polymer ?
#
loop_
_entity_poly.entity_id
_entity_poly.type
_entity_poly.pdbx_seq_one_letter_code
_entity_poly.pdbx_strand_id
1 'polypeptide(L)'
;MNGKPQIKQKINSAISSGDLRELEKVVSDISETQTRKEKKSLYEQMNAALIKTAFEENLPGLLSQIIEPTKEEVAALAQRAARIYSQNKDEAWFSAIFTLVDKLDRKSHQSEILAEISRDLIQTGVDTGDIHFIDKGGEACDKISIRKYRSAILSETIPLFIEYGQKYRNVNIMQHALQMLSEIGDISRQSQLHADVARAIAGAGIESGDITLVVSGLMSATEINQKIRRTNSIADIVDAAWKSSLKKEISDVEQIMDSLPGIPEERLTEILAILTEQLLDRQRDKKQVYAKLLKIEDEKPWAGRTLVLELLKKAERSGDRWFLEKAFEFNARDITGTQLPIEEIVLSGISVVERSGNSTILLDIAPLIAESCDAAKAAQLYRQITDALTRMGDFYHAIEVMKKASASTQRINAQFFDTSVRLIKEGLRRDEIELVHKNILATLDTDIVDSLVQQAVTDFCKEYDFDEVVRHIPAIKELVSSHRAQDPLLVECSTILIERGFVRQNDPAALVDLVNQIQDQNLREQAISTIAVEMARIGVVRKDRDLLRSATGLTCEIMDQQVRAEAMGGIVDQAAVLAVEDGDLDLLHGMRILSTSLLERDYCLFAMGKVIHGLIMFGIEHLSLQALDEATQIHSQIPDPSLQRQLVDPLIEGYVRVGSLQAADQISQGKAQVFDNMMEPFEIALDLLKTSTLREEISIRIASYVDIMLEYTQIYTSPIFAVPMTLFSLEIEGEYERTAMIQRILTFFTNETKDFDSADPYEVMAYLLEGIEGGTTAPPVLELMYRLFEHTSDVYARYSGMYRIVSAYSVIGDGEKAEKIIRRLHETIGTISEPSVRAIMLSDLAGLMAGIDHDAARSYLTEAQEMLEFVGEDQEAFVRKNLIYAARSLNAVNRQETDIDWAIGQVGGIEDPVEYVDALAAVFDMVNEPAQRKEILSAMCHTVVSIPIPYIRLSMLFDVAQFAETYGDEEEIDELLDGMEKTAGHIQIPFITAMTQQRMAQMLFSFYRKSGKAAAQQRAVEIVSAIDDDRIRYSLMVQLEQAMPQSWRNSVYGRILDCRNKIRSGECTTKDMVALDRAIRTASDRAKRAVYYTEFYLIARNAEQQALADRMLLCALDEARIIRPLSRRAFVLGDMACRIYAEHYEDRSREIIDMAVGEALNIRDSTIRDEVYDELDMSMRLVQEHWL
;
A
#
# COMPACT_ATOMS: atom_id res chain seq x y z
N MET A 1 -34.73 22.08 62.44
CA MET A 1 -34.07 23.37 62.77
C MET A 1 -33.47 23.27 64.17
N ASN A 2 -32.32 23.92 64.38
CA ASN A 2 -31.57 24.18 65.64
C ASN A 2 -30.67 23.08 66.23
N GLY A 3 -29.45 22.91 65.68
CA GLY A 3 -28.38 22.14 66.37
C GLY A 3 -26.96 22.29 65.79
N LYS A 4 -26.81 22.66 64.51
CA LYS A 4 -25.48 22.73 63.85
C LYS A 4 -24.49 23.83 64.33
N PRO A 5 -24.88 24.96 64.96
CA PRO A 5 -23.89 25.94 65.45
C PRO A 5 -23.27 25.67 66.84
N GLN A 6 -23.84 24.81 67.69
CA GLN A 6 -23.47 24.76 69.12
C GLN A 6 -22.23 23.90 69.45
N ILE A 7 -22.00 22.76 68.76
CA ILE A 7 -20.86 21.87 69.07
C ILE A 7 -19.53 22.46 68.59
N LYS A 8 -19.53 23.19 67.45
CA LYS A 8 -18.32 23.88 66.94
C LYS A 8 -17.79 24.94 67.91
N GLN A 9 -18.68 25.70 68.55
CA GLN A 9 -18.28 26.70 69.55
C GLN A 9 -17.72 26.05 70.81
N LYS A 10 -18.27 24.89 71.23
CA LYS A 10 -17.73 24.10 72.37
C LYS A 10 -16.33 23.54 72.08
N ILE A 11 -16.06 23.03 70.87
CA ILE A 11 -14.73 22.53 70.49
C ILE A 11 -13.71 23.67 70.60
N ASN A 12 -14.01 24.84 70.02
CA ASN A 12 -13.08 25.97 70.04
C ASN A 12 -12.90 26.56 71.44
N SER A 13 -13.94 26.60 72.29
CA SER A 13 -13.81 27.06 73.68
C SER A 13 -12.98 26.10 74.53
N ALA A 14 -13.20 24.79 74.41
CA ALA A 14 -12.44 23.78 75.15
C ALA A 14 -10.95 23.80 74.77
N ILE A 15 -10.63 23.92 73.47
CA ILE A 15 -9.24 24.05 72.99
C ILE A 15 -8.59 25.34 73.49
N SER A 16 -9.34 26.45 73.53
CA SER A 16 -8.81 27.75 74.02
C SER A 16 -8.63 27.79 75.54
N SER A 17 -9.35 26.96 76.30
CA SER A 17 -9.24 26.87 77.77
C SER A 17 -8.00 26.09 78.23
N GLY A 18 -7.50 25.18 77.39
CA GLY A 18 -6.41 24.26 77.73
C GLY A 18 -6.75 23.15 78.74
N ASP A 19 -8.01 23.05 79.20
CA ASP A 19 -8.40 22.01 80.15
C ASP A 19 -8.74 20.69 79.43
N LEU A 20 -7.91 19.67 79.67
CA LEU A 20 -8.07 18.31 79.14
C LEU A 20 -9.41 17.68 79.49
N ARG A 21 -10.01 18.02 80.64
CA ARG A 21 -11.31 17.47 81.07
C ARG A 21 -12.47 18.05 80.26
N GLU A 22 -12.35 19.29 79.79
CA GLU A 22 -13.34 19.89 78.90
C GLU A 22 -13.27 19.25 77.51
N LEU A 23 -12.07 18.93 77.02
CA LEU A 23 -11.87 18.22 75.76
C LEU A 23 -12.45 16.80 75.79
N GLU A 24 -12.22 16.04 76.86
CA GLU A 24 -12.83 14.71 77.04
C GLU A 24 -14.36 14.76 77.07
N LYS A 25 -14.94 15.81 77.69
CA LYS A 25 -16.39 16.00 77.73
C LYS A 25 -16.97 16.33 76.36
N VAL A 26 -16.27 17.14 75.57
CA VAL A 26 -16.64 17.43 74.17
C VAL A 26 -16.56 16.19 73.29
N VAL A 27 -15.58 15.32 73.53
CA VAL A 27 -15.45 14.02 72.84
C VAL A 27 -16.61 13.09 73.18
N SER A 28 -17.01 13.04 74.46
CA SER A 28 -18.20 12.29 74.91
C SER A 28 -19.47 12.80 74.23
N ASP A 29 -19.68 14.13 74.21
CA ASP A 29 -20.82 14.77 73.53
C ASP A 29 -20.86 14.42 72.01
N ILE A 30 -19.70 14.35 71.34
CA ILE A 30 -19.59 13.96 69.93
C ILE A 30 -19.89 12.47 69.74
N SER A 31 -19.48 11.62 70.70
CA SER A 31 -19.68 10.17 70.63
C SER A 31 -21.14 9.73 70.71
N GLU A 32 -22.03 10.56 71.28
CA GLU A 32 -23.48 10.31 71.44
C GLU A 32 -24.33 10.67 70.19
N THR A 33 -23.72 11.22 69.13
CA THR A 33 -24.46 11.56 67.90
C THR A 33 -24.85 10.32 67.06
N GLN A 34 -26.09 10.29 66.55
CA GLN A 34 -26.73 9.06 66.01
C GLN A 34 -26.18 8.55 64.67
N THR A 35 -25.45 9.34 63.87
CA THR A 35 -24.93 8.87 62.57
C THR A 35 -23.40 8.82 62.53
N ARG A 36 -22.84 7.68 62.09
CA ARG A 36 -21.39 7.44 61.97
C ARG A 36 -20.68 8.49 61.10
N LYS A 37 -21.36 9.04 60.09
CA LYS A 37 -20.82 10.06 59.18
C LYS A 37 -20.69 11.43 59.86
N GLU A 38 -21.62 11.79 60.75
CA GLU A 38 -21.54 13.05 61.50
C GLU A 38 -20.46 12.98 62.59
N LYS A 39 -20.35 11.85 63.30
CA LYS A 39 -19.29 11.64 64.30
C LYS A 39 -17.88 11.80 63.70
N LYS A 40 -17.64 11.18 62.55
CA LYS A 40 -16.35 11.28 61.84
C LYS A 40 -16.02 12.72 61.46
N SER A 41 -16.99 13.46 60.92
CA SER A 41 -16.78 14.86 60.52
C SER A 41 -16.48 15.78 61.69
N LEU A 42 -17.01 15.50 62.89
CA LEU A 42 -16.73 16.27 64.10
C LEU A 42 -15.35 15.95 64.69
N TYR A 43 -14.92 14.68 64.66
CA TYR A 43 -13.55 14.29 65.04
C TYR A 43 -12.49 14.89 64.12
N GLU A 44 -12.70 14.87 62.80
CA GLU A 44 -11.80 15.51 61.84
C GLU A 44 -11.62 17.00 62.14
N GLN A 45 -12.70 17.70 62.48
CA GLN A 45 -12.64 19.13 62.84
C GLN A 45 -11.92 19.38 64.17
N MET A 46 -12.11 18.50 65.15
CA MET A 46 -11.42 18.60 66.45
C MET A 46 -9.93 18.31 66.32
N ASN A 47 -9.55 17.23 65.62
CA ASN A 47 -8.16 16.88 65.36
C ASN A 47 -7.43 18.01 64.63
N ALA A 48 -8.05 18.61 63.61
CA ALA A 48 -7.47 19.74 62.89
C ALA A 48 -7.17 20.95 63.79
N ALA A 49 -8.07 21.25 64.74
CA ALA A 49 -7.89 22.35 65.69
C ALA A 49 -6.81 22.03 66.75
N LEU A 50 -6.77 20.79 67.26
CA LEU A 50 -5.73 20.33 68.19
C LEU A 50 -4.34 20.36 67.55
N ILE A 51 -4.21 19.85 66.32
CA ILE A 51 -2.96 19.84 65.56
C ILE A 51 -2.48 21.27 65.33
N LYS A 52 -3.36 22.16 64.87
CA LYS A 52 -3.01 23.56 64.63
C LYS A 52 -2.45 24.21 65.91
N THR A 53 -3.16 24.06 67.02
CA THR A 53 -2.77 24.65 68.31
C THR A 53 -1.48 24.04 68.85
N ALA A 54 -1.29 22.72 68.78
CA ALA A 54 -0.10 22.04 69.28
C ALA A 54 1.20 22.56 68.64
N PHE A 55 1.17 22.83 67.33
CA PHE A 55 2.35 23.34 66.61
C PHE A 55 2.49 24.87 66.61
N GLU A 56 1.39 25.62 66.62
CA GLU A 56 1.44 27.09 66.65
C GLU A 56 1.79 27.65 68.04
N GLU A 57 1.28 27.03 69.11
CA GLU A 57 1.50 27.45 70.51
C GLU A 57 2.64 26.66 71.22
N ASN A 58 3.32 25.76 70.49
CA ASN A 58 4.40 24.90 71.00
C ASN A 58 4.00 24.03 72.23
N LEU A 59 2.88 23.33 72.12
CA LEU A 59 2.34 22.46 73.16
C LEU A 59 2.22 21.00 72.66
N PRO A 60 3.33 20.24 72.61
CA PRO A 60 3.34 18.87 72.05
C PRO A 60 2.41 17.90 72.78
N GLY A 61 2.11 18.16 74.06
CA GLY A 61 1.19 17.34 74.86
C GLY A 61 -0.24 17.30 74.31
N LEU A 62 -0.67 18.28 73.52
CA LEU A 62 -2.01 18.28 72.91
C LEU A 62 -2.17 17.19 71.84
N LEU A 63 -1.06 16.71 71.25
CA LEU A 63 -1.08 15.66 70.24
C LEU A 63 -1.51 14.30 70.82
N SER A 64 -1.39 14.09 72.13
CA SER A 64 -1.88 12.87 72.79
C SER A 64 -3.40 12.76 72.80
N GLN A 65 -4.11 13.87 72.52
CA GLN A 65 -5.58 13.97 72.56
C GLN A 65 -6.24 13.78 71.20
N ILE A 66 -5.46 13.55 70.15
CA ILE A 66 -5.96 13.24 68.81
C ILE A 66 -6.70 11.89 68.85
N ILE A 67 -7.87 11.83 68.22
CA ILE A 67 -8.78 10.68 68.26
C ILE A 67 -8.91 10.06 66.88
N GLU A 68 -8.79 8.74 66.81
CA GLU A 68 -8.87 7.94 65.57
C GLU A 68 -8.00 8.53 64.41
N PRO A 69 -6.73 8.92 64.64
CA PRO A 69 -5.91 9.45 63.56
C PRO A 69 -5.61 8.37 62.53
N THR A 70 -5.50 8.78 61.27
CA THR A 70 -5.04 7.86 60.21
C THR A 70 -3.53 7.61 60.31
N LYS A 71 -3.04 6.56 59.64
CA LYS A 71 -1.59 6.28 59.55
C LYS A 71 -0.85 7.48 58.96
N GLU A 72 -1.40 8.07 57.91
CA GLU A 72 -0.81 9.19 57.18
C GLU A 72 -0.74 10.45 58.06
N GLU A 73 -1.78 10.70 58.87
CA GLU A 73 -1.78 11.79 59.84
C GLU A 73 -0.69 11.58 60.90
N VAL A 74 -0.60 10.39 61.51
CA VAL A 74 0.44 10.10 62.50
C VAL A 74 1.85 10.21 61.89
N ALA A 75 2.07 9.69 60.69
CA ALA A 75 3.36 9.77 60.01
C ALA A 75 3.78 11.22 59.75
N ALA A 76 2.87 12.05 59.21
CA ALA A 76 3.15 13.46 58.94
C ALA A 76 3.43 14.26 60.23
N LEU A 77 2.68 13.98 61.30
CA LEU A 77 2.86 14.63 62.60
C LEU A 77 4.16 14.19 63.29
N ALA A 78 4.50 12.90 63.23
CA ALA A 78 5.71 12.35 63.80
C ALA A 78 6.97 12.86 63.07
N GLN A 79 6.93 12.94 61.73
CA GLN A 79 8.00 13.56 60.95
C GLN A 79 8.14 15.06 61.26
N ARG A 80 7.02 15.78 61.43
CA ARG A 80 7.06 17.19 61.82
C ARG A 80 7.65 17.37 63.23
N ALA A 81 7.30 16.51 64.18
CA ALA A 81 7.87 16.50 65.52
C ALA A 81 9.39 16.19 65.49
N ALA A 82 9.82 15.19 64.70
CA ALA A 82 11.23 14.86 64.52
C ALA A 82 12.02 16.03 63.93
N ARG A 83 11.48 16.75 62.95
CA ARG A 83 12.11 17.95 62.39
C ARG A 83 12.26 19.08 63.40
N ILE A 84 11.24 19.32 64.22
CA ILE A 84 11.31 20.32 65.29
C ILE A 84 12.38 19.92 66.30
N TYR A 85 12.39 18.66 66.73
CA TYR A 85 13.42 18.12 67.62
C TYR A 85 14.85 18.29 67.04
N SER A 86 15.07 17.96 65.76
CA SER A 86 16.37 18.16 65.12
C SER A 86 16.82 19.63 65.10
N GLN A 87 15.90 20.59 65.18
CA GLN A 87 16.20 22.02 65.19
C GLN A 87 16.44 22.58 66.60
N ASN A 88 15.69 22.14 67.61
CA ASN A 88 15.68 22.74 68.94
C ASN A 88 16.13 21.81 70.09
N LYS A 89 16.32 20.51 69.82
CA LYS A 89 16.67 19.45 70.78
C LYS A 89 15.70 19.36 71.98
N ASP A 90 14.45 19.75 71.80
CA ASP A 90 13.44 19.66 72.86
C ASP A 90 12.90 18.23 73.00
N GLU A 91 13.31 17.55 74.07
CA GLU A 91 12.93 16.17 74.39
C GLU A 91 11.41 15.94 74.49
N ALA A 92 10.61 16.99 74.74
CA ALA A 92 9.16 16.87 74.72
C ALA A 92 8.64 16.53 73.32
N TRP A 93 9.26 17.05 72.26
CA TRP A 93 8.93 16.75 70.87
C TRP A 93 9.42 15.35 70.44
N PHE A 94 10.58 14.89 70.92
CA PHE A 94 11.04 13.52 70.68
C PHE A 94 10.12 12.49 71.37
N SER A 95 9.70 12.77 72.60
CA SER A 95 8.75 11.93 73.34
C SER A 95 7.35 11.90 72.68
N ALA A 96 6.93 13.02 72.07
CA ALA A 96 5.67 13.11 71.36
C ALA A 96 5.59 12.20 70.13
N ILE A 97 6.72 11.88 69.48
CA ILE A 97 6.79 10.93 68.36
C ILE A 97 6.26 9.56 68.78
N PHE A 98 6.78 9.01 69.89
CA PHE A 98 6.34 7.71 70.39
C PHE A 98 4.88 7.74 70.82
N THR A 99 4.46 8.82 71.48
CA THR A 99 3.06 9.01 71.91
C THR A 99 2.09 9.02 70.72
N LEU A 100 2.48 9.65 69.61
CA LEU A 100 1.71 9.68 68.36
C LEU A 100 1.69 8.30 67.69
N VAL A 101 2.85 7.65 67.59
CA VAL A 101 2.98 6.33 66.96
C VAL A 101 2.17 5.27 67.72
N ASP A 102 2.16 5.32 69.05
CA ASP A 102 1.39 4.40 69.90
C ASP A 102 -0.14 4.50 69.71
N LYS A 103 -0.65 5.57 69.08
CA LYS A 103 -2.07 5.70 68.71
C LYS A 103 -2.48 4.81 67.54
N LEU A 104 -1.53 4.26 66.78
CA LEU A 104 -1.81 3.36 65.68
C LEU A 104 -2.01 1.92 66.18
N ASP A 105 -3.12 1.28 65.82
CA ASP A 105 -3.43 -0.08 66.28
C ASP A 105 -2.47 -1.16 65.74
N ARG A 106 -1.81 -0.90 64.60
CA ARG A 106 -0.94 -1.88 63.93
C ARG A 106 0.53 -1.62 64.25
N LYS A 107 1.17 -2.56 64.96
CA LYS A 107 2.63 -2.58 65.20
C LYS A 107 3.48 -2.47 63.93
N SER A 108 2.95 -2.91 62.78
CA SER A 108 3.63 -2.75 61.49
C SER A 108 3.71 -1.30 61.04
N HIS A 109 2.64 -0.52 61.20
CA HIS A 109 2.65 0.90 60.89
C HIS A 109 3.53 1.66 61.89
N GLN A 110 3.51 1.25 63.16
CA GLN A 110 4.40 1.81 64.18
C GLN A 110 5.88 1.61 63.81
N SER A 111 6.23 0.36 63.47
CA SER A 111 7.60 -0.03 63.11
C SER A 111 8.10 0.69 61.85
N GLU A 112 7.22 0.94 60.88
CA GLU A 112 7.52 1.66 59.64
C GLU A 112 7.84 3.13 59.90
N ILE A 113 7.00 3.83 60.66
CA ILE A 113 7.23 5.25 61.00
C ILE A 113 8.50 5.41 61.86
N LEU A 114 8.74 4.51 62.82
CA LEU A 114 9.95 4.53 63.63
C LEU A 114 11.23 4.25 62.83
N ALA A 115 11.16 3.38 61.81
CA ALA A 115 12.28 3.13 60.91
C ALA A 115 12.65 4.40 60.11
N GLU A 116 11.66 5.12 59.58
CA GLU A 116 11.89 6.39 58.88
C GLU A 116 12.55 7.44 59.79
N ILE A 117 12.05 7.59 61.02
CA ILE A 117 12.57 8.57 61.98
C ILE A 117 13.99 8.21 62.42
N SER A 118 14.27 6.92 62.66
CA SER A 118 15.60 6.41 62.98
C SER A 118 16.61 6.75 61.87
N ARG A 119 16.26 6.49 60.61
CA ARG A 119 17.07 6.86 59.44
C ARG A 119 17.36 8.34 59.38
N ASP A 120 16.34 9.18 59.52
CA ASP A 120 16.46 10.63 59.38
C ASP A 120 17.34 11.23 60.50
N LEU A 121 17.25 10.71 61.72
CA LEU A 121 18.12 11.12 62.83
C LEU A 121 19.58 10.68 62.62
N ILE A 122 19.82 9.43 62.21
CA ILE A 122 21.18 8.95 61.91
C ILE A 122 21.80 9.77 60.77
N GLN A 123 21.05 10.02 59.70
CA GLN A 123 21.49 10.86 58.59
C GLN A 123 21.86 12.27 59.08
N THR A 124 21.03 12.88 59.94
CA THR A 124 21.33 14.17 60.55
C THR A 124 22.65 14.14 61.32
N GLY A 125 22.94 13.04 62.03
CA GLY A 125 24.22 12.84 62.71
C GLY A 125 25.42 12.72 61.76
N VAL A 126 25.26 12.03 60.62
CA VAL A 126 26.30 11.95 59.57
C VAL A 126 26.60 13.32 58.96
N ASP A 127 25.55 14.08 58.66
CA ASP A 127 25.64 15.38 58.01
C ASP A 127 26.29 16.42 58.93
N THR A 128 25.89 16.43 60.20
CA THR A 128 26.36 17.41 61.20
C THR A 128 27.64 17.01 61.93
N GLY A 129 27.96 15.71 61.97
CA GLY A 129 29.06 15.17 62.78
C GLY A 129 28.74 15.03 64.27
N ASP A 130 27.49 15.26 64.68
CA ASP A 130 27.05 15.12 66.08
C ASP A 130 26.54 13.69 66.33
N ILE A 131 27.36 12.89 67.03
CA ILE A 131 27.05 11.48 67.37
C ILE A 131 25.77 11.35 68.18
N HIS A 132 25.34 12.40 68.89
CA HIS A 132 24.12 12.38 69.68
C HIS A 132 22.87 12.05 68.84
N PHE A 133 22.82 12.53 67.58
CA PHE A 133 21.71 12.19 66.69
C PHE A 133 21.77 10.74 66.18
N ILE A 134 22.97 10.16 66.05
CA ILE A 134 23.15 8.74 65.74
C ILE A 134 22.64 7.90 66.91
N ASP A 135 23.00 8.27 68.15
CA ASP A 135 22.53 7.59 69.37
C ASP A 135 21.00 7.66 69.50
N LYS A 136 20.40 8.84 69.26
CA LYS A 136 18.94 9.02 69.29
C LYS A 136 18.21 8.29 68.16
N GLY A 137 18.80 8.21 66.98
CA GLY A 137 18.30 7.35 65.91
C GLY A 137 18.40 5.87 66.25
N GLY A 138 19.44 5.46 66.99
CA GLY A 138 19.56 4.15 67.62
C GLY A 138 18.43 3.86 68.61
N GLU A 139 18.11 4.79 69.51
CA GLU A 139 16.98 4.67 70.45
C GLU A 139 15.64 4.44 69.72
N ALA A 140 15.41 5.14 68.59
CA ALA A 140 14.23 4.92 67.75
C ALA A 140 14.24 3.55 67.06
N CYS A 141 15.41 3.08 66.60
CA CYS A 141 15.59 1.75 66.01
C CYS A 141 15.27 0.63 67.01
N ASP A 142 15.70 0.79 68.27
CA ASP A 142 15.47 -0.20 69.33
C ASP A 142 13.98 -0.35 69.72
N LYS A 143 13.16 0.67 69.44
CA LYS A 143 11.70 0.62 69.64
C LYS A 143 10.94 -0.09 68.51
N ILE A 144 11.62 -0.45 67.42
CA ILE A 144 11.02 -1.20 66.31
C ILE A 144 10.76 -2.64 66.73
N SER A 145 9.49 -2.95 67.00
CA SER A 145 9.10 -4.27 67.53
C SER A 145 9.11 -5.40 66.48
N ILE A 146 9.07 -5.10 65.18
CA ILE A 146 9.03 -6.10 64.11
C ILE A 146 10.42 -6.30 63.49
N ARG A 147 10.96 -7.52 63.62
CA ARG A 147 12.29 -7.92 63.09
C ARG A 147 12.50 -7.61 61.62
N LYS A 148 11.47 -7.71 60.77
CA LYS A 148 11.55 -7.36 59.34
C LYS A 148 11.94 -5.90 59.13
N TYR A 149 11.29 -4.98 59.83
CA TYR A 149 11.58 -3.54 59.72
C TYR A 149 12.94 -3.22 60.34
N ARG A 150 13.31 -3.88 61.44
CA ARG A 150 14.64 -3.76 62.06
C ARG A 150 15.76 -4.22 61.12
N SER A 151 15.59 -5.37 60.46
CA SER A 151 16.55 -5.86 59.45
C SER A 151 16.66 -4.93 58.23
N ALA A 152 15.55 -4.31 57.81
CA ALA A 152 15.52 -3.39 56.68
C ALA A 152 16.25 -2.08 57.01
N ILE A 153 15.93 -1.46 58.16
CA ILE A 153 16.58 -0.21 58.56
C ILE A 153 18.07 -0.38 58.84
N LEU A 154 18.52 -1.52 59.39
CA LEU A 154 19.94 -1.81 59.54
C LEU A 154 20.69 -1.91 58.21
N SER A 155 20.00 -2.41 57.18
CA SER A 155 20.57 -2.48 55.82
C SER A 155 20.78 -1.09 55.19
N GLU A 156 20.10 -0.07 55.72
CA GLU A 156 20.19 1.34 55.29
C GLU A 156 21.12 2.16 56.18
N THR A 157 21.18 1.86 57.49
CA THR A 157 21.96 2.64 58.48
C THR A 157 23.42 2.19 58.61
N ILE A 158 23.75 0.91 58.37
CA ILE A 158 25.15 0.44 58.37
C ILE A 158 26.03 1.21 57.34
N PRO A 159 25.58 1.44 56.10
CA PRO A 159 26.28 2.34 55.17
C PRO A 159 26.54 3.74 55.75
N LEU A 160 25.58 4.31 56.47
CA LEU A 160 25.72 5.61 57.13
C LEU A 160 26.78 5.57 58.26
N PHE A 161 26.90 4.45 58.97
CA PHE A 161 27.98 4.26 59.95
C PHE A 161 29.36 4.14 59.30
N ILE A 162 29.46 3.47 58.15
CA ILE A 162 30.70 3.45 57.35
C ILE A 162 31.08 4.87 56.93
N GLU A 163 30.12 5.62 56.38
CA GLU A 163 30.34 7.00 55.93
C GLU A 163 30.80 7.91 57.07
N TYR A 164 30.11 7.87 58.22
CA TYR A 164 30.51 8.61 59.41
C TYR A 164 31.91 8.20 59.88
N GLY A 165 32.19 6.90 59.94
CA GLY A 165 33.47 6.36 60.36
C GLY A 165 34.62 6.81 59.46
N GLN A 166 34.41 6.86 58.14
CA GLN A 166 35.40 7.31 57.17
C GLN A 166 35.60 8.83 57.26
N LYS A 167 34.51 9.61 57.26
CA LYS A 167 34.51 11.07 57.26
C LYS A 167 35.13 11.66 58.53
N TYR A 168 34.82 11.09 59.69
CA TYR A 168 35.28 11.58 60.99
C TYR A 168 36.35 10.69 61.65
N ARG A 169 36.90 9.71 60.91
CA ARG A 169 37.97 8.79 61.34
C ARG A 169 37.65 8.03 62.63
N ASN A 170 36.42 7.57 62.77
CA ASN A 170 35.95 6.84 63.94
C ASN A 170 35.80 5.34 63.60
N VAL A 171 36.86 4.56 63.84
CA VAL A 171 36.85 3.10 63.60
C VAL A 171 35.88 2.37 64.54
N ASN A 172 35.63 2.92 65.74
CA ASN A 172 34.73 2.30 66.71
C ASN A 172 33.29 2.21 66.19
N ILE A 173 32.82 3.19 65.40
CA ILE A 173 31.48 3.12 64.80
C ILE A 173 31.38 2.04 63.71
N MET A 174 32.47 1.76 62.99
CA MET A 174 32.52 0.67 62.00
C MET A 174 32.58 -0.70 62.69
N GLN A 175 33.31 -0.80 63.81
CA GLN A 175 33.30 -2.01 64.65
C GLN A 175 31.92 -2.25 65.28
N HIS A 176 31.23 -1.19 65.68
CA HIS A 176 29.84 -1.30 66.12
C HIS A 176 28.93 -1.78 64.98
N ALA A 177 29.11 -1.26 63.77
CA ALA A 177 28.37 -1.73 62.60
C ALA A 177 28.59 -3.24 62.33
N LEU A 178 29.79 -3.78 62.53
CA LEU A 178 30.06 -5.22 62.42
C LEU A 178 29.21 -6.05 63.41
N GLN A 179 29.05 -5.59 64.65
CA GLN A 179 28.27 -6.28 65.66
C GLN A 179 26.78 -6.34 65.27
N MET A 180 26.27 -5.27 64.66
CA MET A 180 24.86 -5.14 64.25
C MET A 180 24.51 -5.95 62.99
N LEU A 181 25.50 -6.37 62.18
CA LEU A 181 25.26 -7.18 60.97
C LEU A 181 24.52 -8.48 61.26
N SER A 182 24.69 -9.07 62.45
CA SER A 182 24.03 -10.31 62.86
C SER A 182 22.50 -10.20 62.96
N GLU A 183 21.96 -8.99 63.04
CA GLU A 183 20.52 -8.74 63.10
C GLU A 183 19.85 -8.68 61.72
N ILE A 184 20.65 -8.58 60.64
CA ILE A 184 20.17 -8.60 59.25
C ILE A 184 19.85 -10.05 58.83
N GLY A 185 18.60 -10.30 58.45
CA GLY A 185 18.15 -11.65 58.10
C GLY A 185 18.59 -12.15 56.72
N ASP A 186 18.93 -11.25 55.79
CA ASP A 186 19.38 -11.60 54.43
C ASP A 186 20.89 -11.84 54.41
N ILE A 187 21.30 -13.10 54.23
CA ILE A 187 22.70 -13.55 54.21
C ILE A 187 23.50 -12.86 53.09
N SER A 188 22.89 -12.57 51.95
CA SER A 188 23.55 -11.91 50.83
C SER A 188 23.79 -10.43 51.13
N ARG A 189 22.77 -9.73 51.65
CA ARG A 189 22.90 -8.33 52.06
C ARG A 189 23.86 -8.18 53.24
N GLN A 190 23.79 -9.08 54.21
CA GLN A 190 24.71 -9.17 55.33
C GLN A 190 26.16 -9.37 54.83
N SER A 191 26.39 -10.33 53.94
CA SER A 191 27.74 -10.60 53.37
C SER A 191 28.29 -9.41 52.59
N GLN A 192 27.43 -8.69 51.86
CA GLN A 192 27.81 -7.46 51.16
C GLN A 192 28.24 -6.36 52.14
N LEU A 193 27.38 -6.05 53.13
CA LEU A 193 27.70 -5.02 54.11
C LEU A 193 28.90 -5.41 54.99
N HIS A 194 29.08 -6.69 55.29
CA HIS A 194 30.28 -7.20 55.98
C HIS A 194 31.55 -6.93 55.15
N ALA A 195 31.52 -7.19 53.84
CA ALA A 195 32.62 -6.85 52.94
C ALA A 195 32.90 -5.34 52.91
N ASP A 196 31.84 -4.51 52.88
CA ASP A 196 31.97 -3.05 52.86
C ASP A 196 32.61 -2.52 54.15
N VAL A 197 32.18 -3.02 55.31
CA VAL A 197 32.79 -2.65 56.60
C VAL A 197 34.23 -3.17 56.71
N ALA A 198 34.50 -4.42 56.33
CA ALA A 198 35.85 -5.00 56.37
C ALA A 198 36.84 -4.22 55.50
N ARG A 199 36.41 -3.84 54.28
CA ARG A 199 37.19 -2.98 53.37
C ARG A 199 37.38 -1.57 53.94
N ALA A 200 36.36 -1.00 54.59
CA ALA A 200 36.47 0.32 55.21
C ALA A 200 37.48 0.33 56.38
N ILE A 201 37.48 -0.71 57.22
CA ILE A 201 38.46 -0.88 58.30
C ILE A 201 39.88 -1.02 57.73
N ALA A 202 40.07 -1.89 56.72
CA ALA A 202 41.35 -2.03 56.05
C ALA A 202 41.80 -0.73 55.38
N GLY A 203 40.88 0.01 54.75
CA GLY A 203 41.12 1.31 54.13
C GLY A 203 41.61 2.35 55.12
N ALA A 204 40.98 2.43 56.31
CA ALA A 204 41.47 3.29 57.39
C ALA A 204 42.89 2.90 57.85
N GLY A 205 43.21 1.60 57.88
CA GLY A 205 44.57 1.10 58.13
C GLY A 205 45.57 1.52 57.06
N ILE A 206 45.20 1.40 55.78
CA ILE A 206 46.02 1.80 54.64
C ILE A 206 46.31 3.31 54.68
N GLU A 207 45.29 4.14 54.92
CA GLU A 207 45.43 5.60 55.00
C GLU A 207 46.29 6.05 56.19
N SER A 208 46.21 5.32 57.31
CA SER A 208 46.99 5.61 58.53
C SER A 208 48.38 4.96 58.54
N GLY A 209 48.68 4.07 57.58
CA GLY A 209 49.92 3.30 57.54
C GLY A 209 50.02 2.20 58.60
N ASP A 210 48.88 1.72 59.12
CA ASP A 210 48.81 0.70 60.17
C ASP A 210 48.44 -0.66 59.57
N ILE A 211 49.44 -1.54 59.43
CA ILE A 211 49.24 -2.90 58.93
C ILE A 211 48.34 -3.75 59.84
N THR A 212 48.23 -3.43 61.13
CA THR A 212 47.40 -4.20 62.06
C THR A 212 45.91 -4.03 61.76
N LEU A 213 45.49 -2.83 61.33
CA LEU A 213 44.13 -2.57 60.86
C LEU A 213 43.84 -3.24 59.51
N VAL A 214 44.84 -3.36 58.63
CA VAL A 214 44.71 -4.14 57.38
C VAL A 214 44.54 -5.62 57.68
N VAL A 215 45.33 -6.18 58.61
CA VAL A 215 45.19 -7.56 59.08
C VAL A 215 43.82 -7.76 59.73
N SER A 216 43.33 -6.80 60.54
CA SER A 216 41.99 -6.85 61.11
C SER A 216 40.90 -6.86 60.04
N GLY A 217 41.06 -6.09 58.96
CA GLY A 217 40.15 -6.11 57.83
C GLY A 217 40.17 -7.45 57.07
N LEU A 218 41.36 -8.05 56.88
CA LEU A 218 41.50 -9.39 56.30
C LEU A 218 40.85 -10.46 57.17
N MET A 219 41.09 -10.43 58.49
CA MET A 219 40.43 -11.32 59.45
C MET A 219 38.91 -11.19 59.35
N SER A 220 38.37 -9.97 59.38
CA SER A 220 36.94 -9.73 59.23
C SER A 220 36.41 -10.24 57.88
N ALA A 221 37.18 -10.10 56.79
CA ALA A 221 36.76 -10.61 55.49
C ALA A 221 36.63 -12.15 55.49
N THR A 222 37.46 -12.87 56.26
CA THR A 222 37.38 -14.35 56.33
C THR A 222 36.07 -14.87 56.92
N GLU A 223 35.39 -14.07 57.74
CA GLU A 223 34.11 -14.40 58.37
C GLU A 223 32.90 -14.26 57.43
N ILE A 224 33.09 -13.71 56.22
CA ILE A 224 32.03 -13.58 55.22
C ILE A 224 31.59 -14.96 54.74
N ASN A 225 30.29 -15.26 54.89
CA ASN A 225 29.73 -16.57 54.58
C ASN A 225 29.79 -16.95 53.08
N GLN A 226 29.63 -15.98 52.17
CA GLN A 226 29.64 -16.21 50.73
C GLN A 226 31.07 -16.26 50.15
N LYS A 227 31.47 -17.41 49.59
CA LYS A 227 32.84 -17.66 49.08
C LYS A 227 33.33 -16.63 48.08
N ILE A 228 32.55 -16.34 47.04
CA ILE A 228 32.94 -15.38 45.98
C ILE A 228 33.15 -13.97 46.57
N ARG A 229 32.23 -13.52 47.44
CA ARG A 229 32.35 -12.19 48.07
C ARG A 229 33.53 -12.10 49.01
N ARG A 230 33.78 -13.18 49.77
CA ARG A 230 34.95 -13.29 50.65
C ARG A 230 36.24 -13.20 49.86
N THR A 231 36.41 -14.01 48.81
CA THR A 231 37.63 -13.98 47.98
C THR A 231 37.83 -12.63 47.32
N ASN A 232 36.76 -11.99 46.82
CA ASN A 232 36.85 -10.66 46.22
C ASN A 232 37.21 -9.59 47.26
N SER A 233 36.60 -9.63 48.44
CA SER A 233 36.92 -8.68 49.51
C SER A 233 38.37 -8.83 49.98
N ILE A 234 38.88 -10.06 50.09
CA ILE A 234 40.29 -10.34 50.41
C ILE A 234 41.19 -9.79 49.30
N ALA A 235 40.85 -10.05 48.03
CA ALA A 235 41.59 -9.55 46.87
C ALA A 235 41.63 -8.01 46.82
N ASP A 236 40.50 -7.34 47.05
CA ASP A 236 40.41 -5.88 47.09
C ASP A 236 41.32 -5.29 48.18
N ILE A 237 41.30 -5.88 49.39
CA ILE A 237 42.14 -5.43 50.51
C ILE A 237 43.62 -5.64 50.18
N VAL A 238 43.99 -6.82 49.69
CA VAL A 238 45.38 -7.16 49.32
C VAL A 238 45.86 -6.25 48.19
N ASP A 239 45.07 -6.03 47.14
CA ASP A 239 45.40 -5.13 46.02
C ASP A 239 45.65 -3.70 46.50
N ALA A 240 44.72 -3.16 47.31
CA ALA A 240 44.83 -1.81 47.86
C ALA A 240 46.07 -1.67 48.75
N ALA A 241 46.35 -2.64 49.61
CA ALA A 241 47.55 -2.66 50.44
C ALA A 241 48.84 -2.69 49.60
N TRP A 242 48.89 -3.51 48.53
CA TRP A 242 50.03 -3.58 47.62
C TRP A 242 50.30 -2.27 46.85
N LYS A 243 49.26 -1.45 46.62
CA LYS A 243 49.36 -0.14 45.95
C LYS A 243 49.72 1.00 46.93
N SER A 244 49.75 0.73 48.22
CA SER A 244 49.98 1.72 49.27
C SER A 244 51.45 1.75 49.77
N SER A 245 51.71 2.57 50.80
CA SER A 245 52.98 2.56 51.53
C SER A 245 53.28 1.23 52.22
N LEU A 246 52.28 0.36 52.43
CA LEU A 246 52.40 -0.95 53.07
C LEU A 246 52.84 -2.09 52.11
N LYS A 247 53.31 -1.75 50.90
CA LYS A 247 53.71 -2.73 49.87
C LYS A 247 54.74 -3.75 50.38
N LYS A 248 55.71 -3.34 51.21
CA LYS A 248 56.77 -4.24 51.68
C LYS A 248 56.19 -5.29 52.62
N GLU A 249 55.36 -4.84 53.54
CA GLU A 249 54.68 -5.60 54.58
C GLU A 249 53.70 -6.61 53.98
N ILE A 250 52.87 -6.20 53.02
CA ILE A 250 51.92 -7.12 52.35
C ILE A 250 52.61 -8.09 51.37
N SER A 251 53.83 -7.78 50.91
CA SER A 251 54.62 -8.66 50.02
C SER A 251 55.39 -9.75 50.76
N ASP A 252 55.41 -9.68 52.10
CA ASP A 252 55.89 -10.71 52.99
C ASP A 252 54.73 -11.65 53.33
N VAL A 253 54.42 -12.54 52.37
CA VAL A 253 53.28 -13.46 52.45
C VAL A 253 53.34 -14.30 53.72
N GLU A 254 54.53 -14.74 54.13
CA GLU A 254 54.76 -15.54 55.34
C GLU A 254 54.32 -14.78 56.59
N GLN A 255 54.81 -13.54 56.76
CA GLN A 255 54.49 -12.71 57.92
C GLN A 255 52.99 -12.36 58.02
N ILE A 256 52.33 -12.14 56.89
CA ILE A 256 50.88 -11.90 56.84
C ILE A 256 50.11 -13.16 57.25
N MET A 257 50.52 -14.33 56.76
CA MET A 257 49.88 -15.61 57.11
C MET A 257 50.07 -15.94 58.60
N ASP A 258 51.22 -15.61 59.19
CA ASP A 258 51.48 -15.81 60.61
C ASP A 258 50.70 -14.85 61.52
N SER A 259 50.28 -13.69 61.00
CA SER A 259 49.49 -12.68 61.72
C SER A 259 47.98 -12.99 61.76
N LEU A 260 47.56 -14.14 61.24
CA LEU A 260 46.17 -14.59 61.10
C LEU A 260 45.87 -15.85 61.95
N PRO A 261 46.06 -15.82 63.29
CA PRO A 261 45.85 -17.00 64.12
C PRO A 261 44.36 -17.36 64.22
N GLY A 262 44.04 -18.66 64.16
CA GLY A 262 42.69 -19.18 64.42
C GLY A 262 41.76 -19.27 63.20
N ILE A 263 42.23 -18.93 62.00
CA ILE A 263 41.47 -19.08 60.74
C ILE A 263 41.60 -20.51 60.19
N PRO A 264 40.52 -21.17 59.71
CA PRO A 264 40.58 -22.52 59.12
C PRO A 264 41.47 -22.59 57.87
N GLU A 265 42.11 -23.74 57.63
CA GLU A 265 43.03 -23.99 56.50
C GLU A 265 42.40 -23.68 55.13
N GLU A 266 41.12 -24.02 54.93
CA GLU A 266 40.38 -23.68 53.71
C GLU A 266 40.28 -22.17 53.45
N ARG A 267 40.26 -21.34 54.49
CA ARG A 267 40.22 -19.88 54.38
C ARG A 267 41.63 -19.31 54.24
N LEU A 268 42.62 -19.94 54.86
CA LEU A 268 44.03 -19.60 54.68
C LEU A 268 44.51 -19.88 53.24
N THR A 269 44.07 -20.97 52.61
CA THR A 269 44.37 -21.26 51.20
C THR A 269 43.81 -20.21 50.23
N GLU A 270 42.63 -19.64 50.53
CA GLU A 270 42.05 -18.54 49.73
C GLU A 270 42.91 -17.26 49.82
N ILE A 271 43.37 -16.90 51.02
CA ILE A 271 44.28 -15.76 51.22
C ILE A 271 45.63 -16.03 50.54
N LEU A 272 46.18 -17.23 50.72
CA LEU A 272 47.44 -17.63 50.12
C LEU A 272 47.39 -17.58 48.59
N ALA A 273 46.32 -18.09 47.98
CA ALA A 273 46.13 -18.05 46.53
C ALA A 273 46.16 -16.62 46.00
N ILE A 274 45.44 -15.69 46.64
CA ILE A 274 45.37 -14.28 46.26
C ILE A 274 46.72 -13.57 46.47
N LEU A 275 47.38 -13.81 47.60
CA LEU A 275 48.72 -13.26 47.88
C LEU A 275 49.75 -13.77 46.88
N THR A 276 49.68 -15.06 46.52
CA THR A 276 50.54 -15.72 45.53
C THR A 276 50.27 -15.17 44.13
N GLU A 277 49.02 -15.00 43.74
CA GLU A 277 48.63 -14.37 42.47
C GLU A 277 49.24 -12.97 42.35
N GLN A 278 49.06 -12.13 43.38
CA GLN A 278 49.62 -10.77 43.37
C GLN A 278 51.16 -10.77 43.39
N LEU A 279 51.78 -11.75 44.04
CA LEU A 279 53.23 -11.96 43.99
C LEU A 279 53.69 -12.30 42.57
N LEU A 280 53.04 -13.27 41.90
CA LEU A 280 53.33 -13.70 40.52
C LEU A 280 53.10 -12.59 39.49
N ASP A 281 52.12 -11.71 39.72
CA ASP A 281 51.77 -10.63 38.80
C ASP A 281 52.68 -9.40 38.96
N ARG A 282 53.14 -9.09 40.17
CA ARG A 282 53.87 -7.83 40.45
C ARG A 282 55.38 -7.98 40.59
N GLN A 283 55.88 -9.16 40.95
CA GLN A 283 57.33 -9.40 41.04
C GLN A 283 57.89 -9.87 39.69
N ARG A 284 58.74 -9.05 39.09
CA ARG A 284 59.33 -9.32 37.77
C ARG A 284 60.54 -10.26 37.82
N ASP A 285 61.21 -10.36 38.97
CA ASP A 285 62.38 -11.24 39.12
C ASP A 285 61.93 -12.68 39.40
N LYS A 286 61.97 -13.51 38.36
CA LYS A 286 61.62 -14.94 38.40
C LYS A 286 62.44 -15.72 39.44
N LYS A 287 63.69 -15.33 39.73
CA LYS A 287 64.51 -15.99 40.76
C LYS A 287 64.01 -15.67 42.16
N GLN A 288 63.63 -14.42 42.40
CA GLN A 288 63.06 -13.99 43.69
C GLN A 288 61.67 -14.58 43.93
N VAL A 289 60.83 -14.61 42.88
CA VAL A 289 59.53 -15.29 42.94
C VAL A 289 59.71 -16.75 43.30
N TYR A 290 60.55 -17.47 42.57
CA TYR A 290 60.81 -18.89 42.82
C TYR A 290 61.35 -19.14 44.23
N ALA A 291 62.30 -18.33 44.73
CA ALA A 291 62.81 -18.47 46.09
C ALA A 291 61.74 -18.24 47.16
N LYS A 292 60.83 -17.26 46.96
CA LYS A 292 59.70 -17.02 47.88
C LYS A 292 58.68 -18.16 47.85
N LEU A 293 58.35 -18.69 46.67
CA LEU A 293 57.43 -19.83 46.56
C LEU A 293 57.99 -21.09 47.22
N LEU A 294 59.29 -21.36 47.05
CA LEU A 294 59.96 -22.46 47.74
C LEU A 294 59.91 -22.31 49.26
N LYS A 295 60.19 -21.11 49.77
CA LYS A 295 60.15 -20.85 51.20
C LYS A 295 58.75 -21.05 51.79
N ILE A 296 57.70 -20.63 51.06
CA ILE A 296 56.30 -20.87 51.44
C ILE A 296 55.99 -22.38 51.47
N GLU A 297 56.40 -23.13 50.45
CA GLU A 297 56.19 -24.59 50.38
C GLU A 297 56.91 -25.33 51.51
N ASP A 298 58.15 -24.93 51.83
CA ASP A 298 58.98 -25.52 52.88
C ASP A 298 58.41 -25.24 54.29
N GLU A 299 57.95 -24.01 54.55
CA GLU A 299 57.40 -23.60 55.85
C GLU A 299 55.94 -24.06 56.06
N LYS A 300 55.17 -24.22 54.97
CA LYS A 300 53.74 -24.57 54.99
C LYS A 300 53.45 -25.72 54.01
N PRO A 301 53.59 -26.99 54.42
CA PRO A 301 53.42 -28.15 53.53
C PRO A 301 52.06 -28.26 52.81
N TRP A 302 51.00 -27.64 53.35
CA TRP A 302 49.67 -27.60 52.73
C TRP A 302 49.57 -26.65 51.52
N ALA A 303 50.57 -25.79 51.29
CA ALA A 303 50.56 -24.78 50.24
C ALA A 303 50.81 -25.33 48.82
N GLY A 304 51.49 -26.48 48.69
CA GLY A 304 52.06 -26.97 47.43
C GLY A 304 51.06 -27.01 46.26
N ARG A 305 49.87 -27.60 46.47
CA ARG A 305 48.82 -27.67 45.45
C ARG A 305 48.33 -26.29 45.01
N THR A 306 48.16 -25.36 45.95
CA THR A 306 47.74 -23.99 45.64
C THR A 306 48.80 -23.27 44.80
N LEU A 307 50.08 -23.48 45.09
CA LEU A 307 51.18 -22.93 44.30
C LEU A 307 51.20 -23.47 42.86
N VAL A 308 51.01 -24.79 42.67
CA VAL A 308 50.93 -25.41 41.34
C VAL A 308 49.78 -24.81 40.53
N LEU A 309 48.58 -24.69 41.12
CA LEU A 309 47.42 -24.13 40.43
C LEU A 309 47.63 -22.66 40.05
N GLU A 310 48.22 -21.83 40.91
CA GLU A 310 48.48 -20.43 40.59
C GLU A 310 49.60 -20.27 39.55
N LEU A 311 50.60 -21.17 39.51
CA LEU A 311 51.59 -21.22 38.45
C LEU A 311 50.97 -21.62 37.10
N LEU A 312 50.06 -22.60 37.06
CA LEU A 312 49.33 -22.99 35.84
C LEU A 312 48.43 -21.85 35.35
N LYS A 313 47.62 -21.24 36.22
CA LYS A 313 46.82 -20.06 35.85
C LYS A 313 47.68 -18.89 35.37
N LYS A 314 48.88 -18.72 35.93
CA LYS A 314 49.82 -17.70 35.45
C LYS A 314 50.39 -18.09 34.08
N ALA A 315 50.68 -19.36 33.83
CA ALA A 315 51.11 -19.86 32.52
C ALA A 315 50.02 -19.67 31.46
N GLU A 316 48.75 -19.97 31.78
CA GLU A 316 47.60 -19.72 30.91
C GLU A 316 47.43 -18.22 30.61
N ARG A 317 47.40 -17.36 31.64
CA ARG A 317 47.23 -15.90 31.43
C ARG A 317 48.40 -15.27 30.66
N SER A 318 49.64 -15.71 30.90
CA SER A 318 50.85 -15.11 30.32
C SER A 318 51.37 -15.78 29.04
N GLY A 319 51.00 -17.04 28.80
CA GLY A 319 51.60 -17.92 27.79
C GLY A 319 53.10 -18.13 27.96
N ASP A 320 53.66 -17.81 29.13
CA ASP A 320 55.09 -17.94 29.41
C ASP A 320 55.39 -19.36 29.91
N ARG A 321 56.16 -20.07 29.09
CA ARG A 321 56.60 -21.45 29.31
C ARG A 321 57.28 -21.65 30.67
N TRP A 322 57.93 -20.62 31.23
CA TRP A 322 58.60 -20.74 32.52
C TRP A 322 57.64 -21.11 33.66
N PHE A 323 56.42 -20.54 33.68
CA PHE A 323 55.45 -20.86 34.73
C PHE A 323 54.90 -22.28 34.58
N LEU A 324 54.72 -22.76 33.33
CA LEU A 324 54.30 -24.13 33.05
C LEU A 324 55.37 -25.14 33.50
N GLU A 325 56.64 -24.90 33.18
CA GLU A 325 57.76 -25.74 33.62
C GLU A 325 57.90 -25.76 35.15
N LYS A 326 57.73 -24.60 35.81
CA LYS A 326 57.75 -24.55 37.27
C LYS A 326 56.55 -25.22 37.90
N ALA A 327 55.36 -25.14 37.32
CA ALA A 327 54.21 -25.91 37.80
C ALA A 327 54.51 -27.43 37.79
N PHE A 328 55.11 -27.95 36.71
CA PHE A 328 55.55 -29.35 36.66
C PHE A 328 56.63 -29.67 37.71
N GLU A 329 57.59 -28.78 37.94
CA GLU A 329 58.64 -28.97 38.93
C GLU A 329 58.08 -29.02 40.37
N PHE A 330 57.18 -28.10 40.72
CA PHE A 330 56.49 -28.11 42.02
C PHE A 330 55.58 -29.34 42.16
N ASN A 331 54.85 -29.73 41.10
CA ASN A 331 54.01 -30.93 41.12
C ASN A 331 54.83 -32.21 41.28
N ALA A 332 56.04 -32.29 40.72
CA ALA A 332 56.94 -33.44 40.89
C ALA A 332 57.56 -33.52 42.31
N ARG A 333 57.55 -32.41 43.06
CA ARG A 333 58.02 -32.34 44.45
C ARG A 333 56.91 -32.64 45.46
N ASP A 334 55.65 -32.64 45.05
CA ASP A 334 54.53 -32.92 45.95
C ASP A 334 54.55 -34.39 46.40
N ILE A 335 54.95 -34.61 47.66
CA ILE A 335 55.04 -35.93 48.28
C ILE A 335 53.64 -36.46 48.69
N THR A 336 52.60 -35.61 48.65
CA THR A 336 51.27 -35.94 49.19
C THR A 336 50.38 -36.81 48.27
N GLY A 337 50.86 -37.16 47.07
CA GLY A 337 50.17 -38.14 46.19
C GLY A 337 48.92 -37.61 45.49
N THR A 338 48.80 -36.29 45.32
CA THR A 338 47.66 -35.65 44.65
C THR A 338 47.65 -35.95 43.14
N GLN A 339 46.46 -36.22 42.57
CA GLN A 339 46.30 -36.39 41.11
C GLN A 339 46.77 -35.14 40.35
N LEU A 340 47.50 -35.35 39.24
CA LEU A 340 47.92 -34.29 38.32
C LEU A 340 46.70 -33.46 37.86
N PRO A 341 46.75 -32.11 37.92
CA PRO A 341 45.72 -31.23 37.38
C PRO A 341 45.81 -31.18 35.84
N ILE A 342 45.53 -32.32 35.20
CA ILE A 342 45.76 -32.55 33.76
C ILE A 342 44.95 -31.60 32.87
N GLU A 343 43.80 -31.14 33.34
CA GLU A 343 42.94 -30.20 32.62
C GLU A 343 43.55 -28.80 32.59
N GLU A 344 43.99 -28.30 33.74
CA GLU A 344 44.71 -27.03 33.85
C GLU A 344 46.06 -27.08 33.11
N ILE A 345 46.72 -28.24 33.07
CA ILE A 345 47.94 -28.46 32.26
C ILE A 345 47.64 -28.35 30.76
N VAL A 346 46.55 -28.98 30.27
CA VAL A 346 46.17 -28.90 28.85
C VAL A 346 45.77 -27.47 28.47
N LEU A 347 44.96 -26.78 29.28
CA LEU A 347 44.56 -25.39 29.04
C LEU A 347 45.78 -24.44 29.02
N SER A 348 46.67 -24.58 30.01
CA SER A 348 47.91 -23.80 30.07
C SER A 348 48.82 -24.13 28.88
N GLY A 349 48.94 -25.41 28.52
CA GLY A 349 49.70 -25.88 27.37
C GLY A 349 49.20 -25.27 26.06
N ILE A 350 47.88 -25.30 25.82
CA ILE A 350 47.25 -24.69 24.65
C ILE A 350 47.60 -23.20 24.60
N SER A 351 47.41 -22.46 25.70
CA SER A 351 47.70 -21.03 25.70
C SER A 351 49.19 -20.72 25.51
N VAL A 352 50.11 -21.54 26.02
CA VAL A 352 51.55 -21.39 25.80
C VAL A 352 51.90 -21.66 24.34
N VAL A 353 51.30 -22.68 23.74
CA VAL A 353 51.54 -23.06 22.35
C VAL A 353 50.98 -22.03 21.37
N GLU A 354 49.76 -21.53 21.60
CA GLU A 354 49.16 -20.47 20.78
C GLU A 354 50.02 -19.19 20.76
N ARG A 355 50.73 -18.86 21.85
CA ARG A 355 51.62 -17.68 21.91
C ARG A 355 53.05 -17.96 21.44
N SER A 356 53.56 -19.17 21.66
CA SER A 356 54.95 -19.52 21.32
C SER A 356 55.11 -20.07 19.90
N GLY A 357 54.01 -20.53 19.28
CA GLY A 357 54.01 -21.18 17.97
C GLY A 357 54.61 -22.59 17.97
N ASN A 358 55.00 -23.14 19.12
CA ASN A 358 55.66 -24.44 19.20
C ASN A 358 54.67 -25.57 19.55
N SER A 359 54.21 -26.29 18.53
CA SER A 359 53.26 -27.40 18.68
C SER A 359 53.81 -28.60 19.47
N THR A 360 55.13 -28.73 19.64
CA THR A 360 55.73 -29.87 20.36
C THR A 360 55.30 -29.96 21.82
N ILE A 361 54.97 -28.84 22.46
CA ILE A 361 54.53 -28.82 23.86
C ILE A 361 53.18 -29.55 24.01
N LEU A 362 52.26 -29.42 23.05
CA LEU A 362 51.00 -30.18 23.08
C LEU A 362 51.24 -31.66 22.80
N LEU A 363 52.23 -32.00 21.96
CA LEU A 363 52.62 -33.38 21.70
C LEU A 363 53.28 -34.03 22.93
N ASP A 364 54.02 -33.27 23.73
CA ASP A 364 54.61 -33.72 25.00
C ASP A 364 53.53 -33.91 26.09
N ILE A 365 52.46 -33.10 26.05
CA ILE A 365 51.31 -33.21 26.98
C ILE A 365 50.38 -34.37 26.57
N ALA A 366 50.24 -34.66 25.28
CA ALA A 366 49.30 -35.66 24.76
C ALA A 366 49.44 -37.07 25.41
N PRO A 367 50.65 -37.64 25.63
CA PRO A 367 50.83 -38.91 26.35
C PRO A 367 50.29 -38.89 27.78
N LEU A 368 50.41 -37.76 28.49
CA LEU A 368 50.00 -37.61 29.89
C LEU A 368 48.48 -37.75 30.08
N ILE A 369 47.72 -37.45 29.03
CA ILE A 369 46.26 -37.59 28.99
C ILE A 369 45.86 -39.07 29.14
N ALA A 370 46.54 -39.99 28.45
CA ALA A 370 46.24 -41.42 28.49
C ALA A 370 46.53 -42.06 29.86
N GLU A 371 47.52 -41.53 30.57
CA GLU A 371 47.94 -42.05 31.88
C GLU A 371 47.08 -41.53 33.04
N SER A 372 46.45 -40.36 32.89
CA SER A 372 45.80 -39.63 33.98
C SER A 372 44.27 -39.51 33.87
N CYS A 373 43.68 -39.85 32.72
CA CYS A 373 42.24 -39.68 32.45
C CYS A 373 41.53 -40.99 32.12
N ASP A 374 40.21 -41.02 32.32
CA ASP A 374 39.36 -42.03 31.68
C ASP A 374 39.23 -41.78 30.16
N ALA A 375 38.71 -42.77 29.43
CA ALA A 375 38.61 -42.70 27.97
C ALA A 375 37.76 -41.52 27.46
N ALA A 376 36.73 -41.12 28.20
CA ALA A 376 35.84 -40.01 27.81
C ALA A 376 36.53 -38.65 27.99
N LYS A 377 37.20 -38.44 29.13
CA LYS A 377 37.96 -37.22 29.40
C LYS A 377 39.20 -37.14 28.51
N ALA A 378 39.83 -38.27 28.18
CA ALA A 378 40.94 -38.32 27.24
C ALA A 378 40.53 -37.88 25.83
N ALA A 379 39.41 -38.39 25.30
CA ALA A 379 38.88 -37.98 23.99
C ALA A 379 38.58 -36.48 23.93
N GLN A 380 38.01 -35.90 25.00
CA GLN A 380 37.75 -34.46 25.09
C GLN A 380 39.05 -33.63 25.04
N LEU A 381 40.07 -34.02 25.81
CA LEU A 381 41.35 -33.28 25.85
C LEU A 381 42.14 -33.42 24.56
N TYR A 382 42.14 -34.60 23.92
CA TYR A 382 42.72 -34.77 22.57
C TYR A 382 42.04 -33.88 21.54
N ARG A 383 40.70 -33.75 21.60
CA ARG A 383 39.97 -32.83 20.72
C ARG A 383 40.38 -31.36 20.94
N GLN A 384 40.52 -30.92 22.19
CA GLN A 384 40.98 -29.55 22.48
C GLN A 384 42.38 -29.29 21.91
N ILE A 385 43.28 -30.28 21.98
CA ILE A 385 44.59 -30.22 21.34
C ILE A 385 44.45 -30.16 19.81
N THR A 386 43.63 -31.02 19.20
CA THR A 386 43.37 -31.02 17.76
C THR A 386 42.85 -29.65 17.29
N ASP A 387 41.87 -29.07 17.97
CA ASP A 387 41.32 -27.75 17.65
C ASP A 387 42.37 -26.63 17.74
N ALA A 388 43.29 -26.71 18.72
CA ALA A 388 44.39 -25.77 18.83
C ALA A 388 45.40 -25.92 17.68
N LEU A 389 45.80 -27.15 17.35
CA LEU A 389 46.71 -27.45 16.25
C LEU A 389 46.12 -27.05 14.89
N THR A 390 44.83 -27.31 14.65
CA THR A 390 44.14 -26.86 13.43
C THR A 390 44.11 -25.34 13.32
N ARG A 391 43.83 -24.62 14.42
CA ARG A 391 43.87 -23.14 14.44
C ARG A 391 45.27 -22.58 14.15
N MET A 392 46.33 -23.34 14.46
CA MET A 392 47.71 -22.98 14.15
C MET A 392 48.16 -23.37 12.73
N GLY A 393 47.31 -24.06 11.96
CA GLY A 393 47.64 -24.53 10.61
C GLY A 393 48.52 -25.81 10.58
N ASP A 394 48.71 -26.47 11.71
CA ASP A 394 49.51 -27.70 11.83
C ASP A 394 48.65 -28.94 11.55
N PHE A 395 48.27 -29.11 10.29
CA PHE A 395 47.34 -30.15 9.84
C PHE A 395 47.80 -31.58 10.18
N TYR A 396 49.07 -31.90 9.94
CA TYR A 396 49.59 -33.26 10.12
C TYR A 396 49.55 -33.72 11.58
N HIS A 397 49.92 -32.86 12.52
CA HIS A 397 49.82 -33.20 13.94
C HIS A 397 48.37 -33.17 14.42
N ALA A 398 47.54 -32.25 13.93
CA ALA A 398 46.12 -32.19 14.28
C ALA A 398 45.39 -33.48 13.88
N ILE A 399 45.61 -33.98 12.65
CA ILE A 399 44.95 -35.20 12.17
C ILE A 399 45.48 -36.46 12.89
N GLU A 400 46.76 -36.47 13.29
CA GLU A 400 47.34 -37.56 14.08
C GLU A 400 46.79 -37.59 15.52
N VAL A 401 46.64 -36.43 16.18
CA VAL A 401 46.02 -36.34 17.50
C VAL A 401 44.54 -36.71 17.43
N MET A 402 43.83 -36.30 16.36
CA MET A 402 42.42 -36.64 16.15
C MET A 402 42.19 -38.16 16.08
N LYS A 403 43.12 -38.92 15.48
CA LYS A 403 43.06 -40.38 15.47
C LYS A 403 43.03 -40.99 16.88
N LYS A 404 43.70 -40.38 17.86
CA LYS A 404 43.66 -40.84 19.26
C LYS A 404 42.31 -40.54 19.92
N ALA A 405 41.66 -39.44 19.54
CA ALA A 405 40.30 -39.13 19.96
C ALA A 405 39.27 -40.09 19.33
N SER A 406 39.42 -40.45 18.05
CA SER A 406 38.49 -41.36 17.37
C SER A 406 38.56 -42.79 17.91
N ALA A 407 39.76 -43.29 18.22
CA ALA A 407 39.97 -44.65 18.76
C ALA A 407 39.44 -44.86 20.20
N SER A 408 39.21 -43.79 20.96
CA SER A 408 38.82 -43.83 22.38
C SER A 408 37.32 -43.60 22.62
N THR A 409 36.56 -43.24 21.59
CA THR A 409 35.21 -42.71 21.73
C THR A 409 34.15 -43.76 21.36
N GLN A 410 33.33 -44.19 22.33
CA GLN A 410 32.18 -45.08 22.09
C GLN A 410 30.92 -44.35 21.56
N ARG A 411 30.87 -43.01 21.63
CA ARG A 411 29.77 -42.17 21.11
C ARG A 411 30.28 -40.82 20.62
N ILE A 412 30.04 -40.50 19.35
CA ILE A 412 30.41 -39.21 18.76
C ILE A 412 29.49 -38.12 19.31
N ASN A 413 30.10 -37.02 19.78
CA ASN A 413 29.40 -35.80 20.16
C ASN A 413 29.51 -34.75 19.04
N ALA A 414 28.67 -33.71 19.09
CA ALA A 414 28.65 -32.66 18.06
C ALA A 414 30.02 -31.99 17.86
N GLN A 415 30.78 -31.79 18.93
CA GLN A 415 32.10 -31.15 18.85
C GLN A 415 33.13 -31.99 18.11
N PHE A 416 33.10 -33.33 18.27
CA PHE A 416 33.94 -34.24 17.50
C PHE A 416 33.55 -34.20 16.02
N PHE A 417 32.26 -34.14 15.72
CA PHE A 417 31.74 -34.04 14.37
C PHE A 417 32.26 -32.77 13.67
N ASP A 418 32.09 -31.60 14.30
CA ASP A 418 32.54 -30.32 13.75
C ASP A 418 34.05 -30.27 13.51
N THR A 419 34.83 -30.81 14.46
CA THR A 419 36.30 -30.86 14.35
C THR A 419 36.72 -31.78 13.19
N SER A 420 36.02 -32.90 13.02
CA SER A 420 36.25 -33.84 11.91
C SER A 420 35.92 -33.18 10.58
N VAL A 421 34.77 -32.51 10.44
CA VAL A 421 34.38 -31.77 9.24
C VAL A 421 35.45 -30.73 8.87
N ARG A 422 35.97 -29.96 9.84
CA ARG A 422 37.03 -28.98 9.59
C ARG A 422 38.31 -29.62 9.05
N LEU A 423 38.74 -30.74 9.62
CA LEU A 423 39.93 -31.46 9.15
C LEU A 423 39.70 -32.11 7.77
N ILE A 424 38.50 -32.62 7.49
CA ILE A 424 38.15 -33.15 6.18
C ILE A 424 38.19 -32.05 5.12
N LYS A 425 37.65 -30.85 5.41
CA LYS A 425 37.74 -29.67 4.53
C LYS A 425 39.19 -29.23 4.28
N GLU A 426 40.03 -29.22 5.32
CA GLU A 426 41.45 -28.90 5.17
C GLU A 426 42.19 -29.98 4.37
N GLY A 427 41.81 -31.26 4.52
CA GLY A 427 42.31 -32.36 3.70
C GLY A 427 41.91 -32.25 2.23
N LEU A 428 40.67 -31.81 1.93
CA LEU A 428 40.22 -31.47 0.57
C LEU A 428 41.08 -30.37 -0.05
N ARG A 429 41.31 -29.27 0.67
CA ARG A 429 42.14 -28.14 0.19
C ARG A 429 43.60 -28.53 -0.06
N ARG A 430 44.08 -29.61 0.56
CA ARG A 430 45.44 -30.11 0.41
C ARG A 430 45.58 -31.28 -0.56
N ASP A 431 44.47 -31.75 -1.14
CA ASP A 431 44.39 -32.99 -1.93
C ASP A 431 44.93 -34.23 -1.17
N GLU A 432 44.75 -34.27 0.16
CA GLU A 432 45.27 -35.34 1.04
C GLU A 432 44.14 -36.27 1.56
N ILE A 433 43.27 -36.73 0.67
CA ILE A 433 42.10 -37.56 1.02
C ILE A 433 42.51 -38.90 1.62
N GLU A 434 43.62 -39.49 1.19
CA GLU A 434 44.17 -40.72 1.79
C GLU A 434 44.47 -40.55 3.30
N LEU A 435 44.98 -39.38 3.72
CA LEU A 435 45.26 -39.09 5.13
C LEU A 435 43.98 -38.90 5.93
N VAL A 436 42.96 -38.26 5.34
CA VAL A 436 41.62 -38.14 5.93
C VAL A 436 40.99 -39.52 6.13
N HIS A 437 41.06 -40.37 5.10
CA HIS A 437 40.50 -41.71 5.15
C HIS A 437 41.18 -42.55 6.25
N LYS A 438 42.52 -42.57 6.27
CA LYS A 438 43.30 -43.38 7.22
C LYS A 438 43.16 -42.98 8.68
N ASN A 439 43.04 -41.67 8.97
CA ASN A 439 43.14 -41.16 10.35
C ASN A 439 41.80 -40.78 10.96
N ILE A 440 40.77 -40.47 10.14
CA ILE A 440 39.44 -40.09 10.60
C ILE A 440 38.43 -41.18 10.20
N LEU A 441 38.23 -41.39 8.89
CA LEU A 441 37.08 -42.17 8.39
C LEU A 441 37.20 -43.68 8.70
N ALA A 442 38.39 -44.28 8.59
CA ALA A 442 38.61 -45.71 8.76
C ALA A 442 38.29 -46.25 10.18
N THR A 443 38.17 -45.36 11.16
CA THR A 443 37.87 -45.71 12.56
C THR A 443 36.41 -45.54 12.94
N LEU A 444 35.56 -45.08 12.02
CA LEU A 444 34.17 -44.68 12.27
C LEU A 444 33.16 -45.60 11.57
N ASP A 445 31.94 -45.66 12.10
CA ASP A 445 30.83 -46.38 11.45
C ASP A 445 30.42 -45.69 10.15
N THR A 446 29.93 -46.47 9.18
CA THR A 446 29.61 -45.95 7.84
C THR A 446 28.58 -44.81 7.85
N ASP A 447 27.56 -44.86 8.71
CA ASP A 447 26.52 -43.82 8.76
C ASP A 447 27.08 -42.46 9.25
N ILE A 448 28.09 -42.51 10.11
CA ILE A 448 28.82 -41.33 10.58
C ILE A 448 29.75 -40.82 9.48
N VAL A 449 30.46 -41.72 8.79
CA VAL A 449 31.31 -41.37 7.65
C VAL A 449 30.49 -40.67 6.57
N ASP A 450 29.32 -41.22 6.24
CA ASP A 450 28.42 -40.62 5.26
C ASP A 450 28.04 -39.18 5.68
N SER A 451 27.61 -38.99 6.92
CA SER A 451 27.25 -37.67 7.46
C SER A 451 28.42 -36.68 7.45
N LEU A 452 29.63 -37.12 7.78
CA LEU A 452 30.83 -36.28 7.79
C LEU A 452 31.26 -35.88 6.37
N VAL A 453 31.23 -36.81 5.42
CA VAL A 453 31.56 -36.56 4.01
C VAL A 453 30.54 -35.61 3.39
N GLN A 454 29.24 -35.88 3.59
CA GLN A 454 28.14 -35.03 3.15
C GLN A 454 28.32 -33.58 3.63
N GLN A 455 28.49 -33.38 4.94
CA GLN A 455 28.65 -32.03 5.51
C GLN A 455 29.94 -31.36 5.02
N ALA A 456 31.07 -32.07 4.99
CA ALA A 456 32.35 -31.48 4.59
C ALA A 456 32.37 -31.04 3.14
N VAL A 457 31.84 -31.85 2.22
CA VAL A 457 31.82 -31.52 0.79
C VAL A 457 30.81 -30.41 0.51
N THR A 458 29.61 -30.45 1.10
CA THR A 458 28.61 -29.38 0.91
C THR A 458 29.08 -28.06 1.51
N ASP A 459 29.70 -28.05 2.69
CA ASP A 459 30.29 -26.85 3.28
C ASP A 459 31.47 -26.34 2.45
N PHE A 460 32.30 -27.22 1.87
CA PHE A 460 33.37 -26.81 0.97
C PHE A 460 32.81 -26.09 -0.26
N CYS A 461 31.77 -26.63 -0.88
CA CYS A 461 31.04 -26.01 -1.99
C CYS A 461 30.27 -24.74 -1.59
N LYS A 462 30.01 -24.49 -0.30
CA LYS A 462 29.32 -23.28 0.20
C LYS A 462 30.27 -22.16 0.61
N GLU A 463 31.38 -22.50 1.25
CA GLU A 463 32.26 -21.54 1.93
C GLU A 463 33.44 -21.06 1.07
N TYR A 464 33.95 -21.88 0.16
CA TYR A 464 35.16 -21.58 -0.61
C TYR A 464 34.86 -20.88 -1.94
N ASP A 465 35.83 -20.12 -2.44
CA ASP A 465 35.76 -19.46 -3.74
C ASP A 465 35.69 -20.48 -4.89
N PHE A 466 35.04 -20.11 -5.99
CA PHE A 466 34.82 -21.02 -7.10
C PHE A 466 36.12 -21.56 -7.71
N ASP A 467 37.16 -20.74 -7.85
CA ASP A 467 38.48 -21.17 -8.36
C ASP A 467 39.11 -22.26 -7.48
N GLU A 468 38.93 -22.13 -6.16
CA GLU A 468 39.44 -23.11 -5.19
C GLU A 468 38.62 -24.40 -5.27
N VAL A 469 37.30 -24.31 -5.39
CA VAL A 469 36.44 -25.50 -5.61
C VAL A 469 36.83 -26.22 -6.90
N VAL A 470 37.02 -25.49 -8.01
CA VAL A 470 37.41 -26.07 -9.31
C VAL A 470 38.76 -26.78 -9.24
N ARG A 471 39.76 -26.16 -8.58
CA ARG A 471 41.08 -26.77 -8.40
C ARG A 471 41.00 -28.12 -7.69
N HIS A 472 40.09 -28.26 -6.72
CA HIS A 472 39.98 -29.44 -5.86
C HIS A 472 38.83 -30.40 -6.25
N ILE A 473 38.25 -30.27 -7.45
CA ILE A 473 37.25 -31.21 -7.98
C ILE A 473 37.74 -32.68 -7.90
N PRO A 474 39.00 -33.04 -8.27
CA PRO A 474 39.49 -34.40 -8.13
C PRO A 474 39.45 -34.94 -6.69
N ALA A 475 39.80 -34.12 -5.69
CA ALA A 475 39.76 -34.50 -4.29
C ALA A 475 38.33 -34.61 -3.74
N ILE A 476 37.42 -33.73 -4.19
CA ILE A 476 35.99 -33.85 -3.91
C ILE A 476 35.46 -35.18 -4.43
N LYS A 477 35.78 -35.52 -5.68
CA LYS A 477 35.42 -36.78 -6.33
C LYS A 477 35.95 -38.00 -5.55
N GLU A 478 37.22 -37.98 -5.16
CA GLU A 478 37.83 -39.05 -4.37
C GLU A 478 37.13 -39.23 -3.02
N LEU A 479 36.84 -38.13 -2.30
CA LEU A 479 36.18 -38.18 -1.00
C LEU A 479 34.73 -38.67 -1.10
N VAL A 480 33.98 -38.16 -2.07
CA VAL A 480 32.57 -38.55 -2.31
C VAL A 480 32.44 -40.02 -2.69
N SER A 481 33.45 -40.65 -3.29
CA SER A 481 33.44 -42.09 -3.59
C SER A 481 33.32 -42.99 -2.35
N SER A 482 33.60 -42.45 -1.16
CA SER A 482 33.42 -43.15 0.12
C SER A 482 32.00 -43.04 0.68
N HIS A 483 31.13 -42.23 0.08
CA HIS A 483 29.74 -41.99 0.50
C HIS A 483 28.78 -42.99 -0.15
N ARG A 484 27.88 -43.61 0.62
CA ARG A 484 26.91 -44.60 0.06
C ARG A 484 25.98 -44.01 -1.01
N ALA A 485 25.64 -42.73 -0.90
CA ALA A 485 24.82 -41.99 -1.87
C ALA A 485 25.68 -40.96 -2.63
N GLN A 486 26.78 -41.41 -3.24
CA GLN A 486 27.71 -40.55 -3.98
C GLN A 486 27.03 -39.72 -5.09
N ASP A 487 26.12 -40.34 -5.84
CA ASP A 487 25.45 -39.73 -6.99
C ASP A 487 24.54 -38.56 -6.57
N PRO A 488 23.61 -38.74 -5.60
CA PRO A 488 22.86 -37.62 -5.03
C PRO A 488 23.72 -36.49 -4.45
N LEU A 489 24.84 -36.83 -3.78
CA LEU A 489 25.74 -35.82 -3.20
C LEU A 489 26.42 -34.96 -4.29
N LEU A 490 26.82 -35.56 -5.42
CA LEU A 490 27.36 -34.79 -6.56
C LEU A 490 26.31 -33.85 -7.18
N VAL A 491 25.04 -34.28 -7.26
CA VAL A 491 23.92 -33.43 -7.70
C VAL A 491 23.68 -32.27 -6.72
N GLU A 492 23.74 -32.52 -5.42
CA GLU A 492 23.59 -31.46 -4.41
C GLU A 492 24.74 -30.45 -4.51
N CYS A 493 25.96 -30.92 -4.72
CA CYS A 493 27.13 -30.04 -4.91
C CYS A 493 26.99 -29.15 -6.15
N SER A 494 26.57 -29.72 -7.29
CA SER A 494 26.36 -28.93 -8.51
C SER A 494 25.25 -27.90 -8.33
N THR A 495 24.16 -28.28 -7.64
CA THR A 495 23.05 -27.38 -7.31
C THR A 495 23.48 -26.21 -6.43
N ILE A 496 24.23 -26.48 -5.34
CA ILE A 496 24.77 -25.43 -4.45
C ILE A 496 25.63 -24.44 -5.23
N LEU A 497 26.50 -24.93 -6.13
CA LEU A 497 27.37 -24.07 -6.93
C LEU A 497 26.58 -23.22 -7.93
N ILE A 498 25.55 -23.80 -8.58
CA ILE A 498 24.63 -23.07 -9.46
C ILE A 498 23.91 -21.96 -8.68
N GLU A 499 23.34 -22.26 -7.51
CA GLU A 499 22.65 -21.29 -6.66
C GLU A 499 23.56 -20.15 -6.18
N ARG A 500 24.83 -20.45 -5.87
CA ARG A 500 25.84 -19.42 -5.55
C ARG A 500 26.24 -18.56 -6.75
N GLY A 501 25.84 -18.93 -7.97
CA GLY A 501 26.11 -18.18 -9.19
C GLY A 501 27.38 -18.60 -9.92
N PHE A 502 27.80 -19.86 -9.81
CA PHE A 502 29.00 -20.39 -10.47
C PHE A 502 29.01 -20.11 -11.98
N VAL A 503 27.92 -20.42 -12.69
CA VAL A 503 27.75 -20.23 -14.14
C VAL A 503 27.90 -18.77 -14.56
N ARG A 504 27.66 -17.82 -13.65
CA ARG A 504 27.93 -16.40 -13.91
C ARG A 504 29.43 -16.13 -13.88
N GLN A 505 30.15 -16.64 -12.91
CA GLN A 505 31.51 -16.18 -12.63
C GLN A 505 32.58 -17.03 -13.32
N ASN A 506 32.27 -18.27 -13.69
CA ASN A 506 33.23 -19.27 -14.16
C ASN A 506 32.73 -20.10 -15.34
N ASP A 507 33.64 -20.84 -15.97
CA ASP A 507 33.34 -21.74 -17.08
C ASP A 507 32.49 -22.93 -16.62
N PRO A 508 31.26 -23.11 -17.16
CA PRO A 508 30.38 -24.23 -16.83
C PRO A 508 30.99 -25.62 -17.06
N ALA A 509 32.04 -25.74 -17.89
CA ALA A 509 32.73 -27.01 -18.14
C ALA A 509 33.21 -27.71 -16.86
N ALA A 510 33.58 -26.96 -15.81
CA ALA A 510 33.97 -27.53 -14.53
C ALA A 510 32.79 -28.18 -13.77
N LEU A 511 31.58 -27.63 -13.88
CA LEU A 511 30.37 -28.26 -13.33
C LEU A 511 30.02 -29.53 -14.10
N VAL A 512 30.16 -29.50 -15.42
CA VAL A 512 29.98 -30.68 -16.28
C VAL A 512 30.96 -31.79 -15.89
N ASP A 513 32.25 -31.44 -15.67
CA ASP A 513 33.25 -32.41 -15.18
C ASP A 513 32.87 -32.99 -13.80
N LEU A 514 32.31 -32.18 -12.89
CA LEU A 514 31.85 -32.65 -11.58
C LEU A 514 30.71 -33.69 -11.71
N VAL A 515 29.68 -33.40 -12.52
CA VAL A 515 28.51 -34.28 -12.67
C VAL A 515 28.77 -35.48 -13.57
N ASN A 516 29.79 -35.45 -14.43
CA ASN A 516 30.14 -36.57 -15.32
C ASN A 516 30.53 -37.87 -14.60
N GLN A 517 30.88 -37.81 -13.30
CA GLN A 517 31.18 -38.99 -12.50
C GLN A 517 29.97 -39.68 -11.88
N ILE A 518 28.79 -39.06 -11.96
CA ILE A 518 27.52 -39.66 -11.52
C ILE A 518 27.30 -40.95 -12.32
N GLN A 519 27.14 -42.07 -11.62
CA GLN A 519 26.97 -43.39 -12.22
C GLN A 519 25.53 -43.64 -12.68
N ASP A 520 24.55 -43.17 -11.90
CA ASP A 520 23.14 -43.16 -12.29
C ASP A 520 22.92 -42.21 -13.46
N GLN A 521 22.58 -42.79 -14.61
CA GLN A 521 22.35 -42.06 -15.84
C GLN A 521 21.24 -41.01 -15.71
N ASN A 522 20.15 -41.31 -15.00
CA ASN A 522 19.02 -40.39 -14.87
C ASN A 522 19.42 -39.16 -14.05
N LEU A 523 20.12 -39.36 -12.93
CA LEU A 523 20.60 -38.26 -12.09
C LEU A 523 21.64 -37.40 -12.81
N ARG A 524 22.52 -38.02 -13.61
CA ARG A 524 23.51 -37.29 -14.41
C ARG A 524 22.83 -36.42 -15.45
N GLU A 525 21.89 -36.98 -16.19
CA GLU A 525 21.16 -36.28 -17.25
C GLU A 525 20.31 -35.12 -16.71
N GLN A 526 19.68 -35.30 -15.54
CA GLN A 526 18.97 -34.21 -14.84
C GLN A 526 19.92 -33.09 -14.39
N ALA A 527 21.11 -33.44 -13.90
CA ALA A 527 22.10 -32.44 -13.50
C ALA A 527 22.63 -31.65 -14.72
N ILE A 528 22.89 -32.33 -15.85
CA ILE A 528 23.28 -31.69 -17.12
C ILE A 528 22.16 -30.78 -17.63
N SER A 529 20.90 -31.22 -17.58
CA SER A 529 19.73 -30.41 -17.91
C SER A 529 19.68 -29.11 -17.09
N THR A 530 19.88 -29.21 -15.77
CA THR A 530 19.88 -28.06 -14.86
C THR A 530 21.01 -27.08 -15.19
N ILE A 531 22.22 -27.57 -15.49
CA ILE A 531 23.35 -26.74 -15.91
C ILE A 531 23.03 -26.03 -17.24
N ALA A 532 22.50 -26.75 -18.24
CA ALA A 532 22.17 -26.19 -19.55
C ALA A 532 21.12 -25.07 -19.46
N VAL A 533 20.05 -25.26 -18.68
CA VAL A 533 19.01 -24.23 -18.51
C VAL A 533 19.56 -23.00 -17.78
N GLU A 534 20.40 -23.16 -16.75
CA GLU A 534 21.03 -22.02 -16.08
C GLU A 534 22.02 -21.30 -17.01
N MET A 535 22.79 -22.02 -17.83
CA MET A 535 23.64 -21.42 -18.86
C MET A 535 22.83 -20.54 -19.82
N ALA A 536 21.68 -21.03 -20.30
CA ALA A 536 20.79 -20.25 -21.15
C ALA A 536 20.28 -19.00 -20.44
N ARG A 537 19.81 -19.13 -19.19
CA ARG A 537 19.34 -18.00 -18.37
C ARG A 537 20.43 -16.94 -18.18
N ILE A 538 21.67 -17.34 -17.86
CA ILE A 538 22.79 -16.39 -17.73
C ILE A 538 23.16 -15.79 -19.09
N GLY A 539 23.04 -16.57 -20.18
CA GLY A 539 23.20 -16.10 -21.56
C GLY A 539 22.25 -14.95 -21.88
N VAL A 540 20.96 -15.08 -21.54
CA VAL A 540 19.97 -14.01 -21.69
C VAL A 540 20.35 -12.77 -20.88
N VAL A 541 20.64 -12.93 -19.58
CA VAL A 541 21.02 -11.82 -18.70
C VAL A 541 22.25 -11.06 -19.21
N ARG A 542 23.17 -11.73 -19.89
CA ARG A 542 24.38 -11.14 -20.48
C ARG A 542 24.25 -10.72 -21.93
N LYS A 543 23.13 -11.05 -22.58
CA LYS A 543 22.95 -10.99 -24.03
C LYS A 543 24.04 -11.76 -24.80
N ASP A 544 24.51 -12.87 -24.22
CA ASP A 544 25.54 -13.74 -24.77
C ASP A 544 24.91 -14.90 -25.55
N ARG A 545 24.87 -14.75 -26.88
CA ARG A 545 24.32 -15.75 -27.80
C ARG A 545 25.19 -17.01 -27.90
N ASP A 546 26.49 -16.89 -27.64
CA ASP A 546 27.38 -18.05 -27.68
C ASP A 546 27.15 -18.94 -26.46
N LEU A 547 26.87 -18.35 -25.29
CA LEU A 547 26.47 -19.12 -24.11
C LEU A 547 25.14 -19.84 -24.28
N LEU A 548 24.15 -19.23 -24.96
CA LEU A 548 22.91 -19.89 -25.36
C LEU A 548 23.15 -21.07 -26.32
N ARG A 549 24.03 -20.89 -27.31
CA ARG A 549 24.41 -21.98 -28.23
C ARG A 549 25.13 -23.12 -27.50
N SER A 550 26.03 -22.79 -26.58
CA SER A 550 26.71 -23.78 -25.73
C SER A 550 25.73 -24.52 -24.83
N ALA A 551 24.73 -23.84 -24.28
CA ALA A 551 23.65 -24.48 -23.51
C ALA A 551 22.86 -25.47 -24.38
N THR A 552 22.47 -25.09 -25.59
CA THR A 552 21.82 -26.00 -26.55
C THR A 552 22.74 -27.17 -26.89
N GLY A 553 24.03 -26.93 -27.14
CA GLY A 553 25.02 -27.96 -27.40
C GLY A 553 25.17 -28.97 -26.26
N LEU A 554 25.10 -28.51 -25.01
CA LEU A 554 25.18 -29.37 -23.81
C LEU A 554 23.98 -30.32 -23.70
N THR A 555 22.80 -29.94 -24.19
CA THR A 555 21.64 -30.85 -24.21
C THR A 555 21.86 -32.10 -25.06
N CYS A 556 22.81 -32.07 -26.01
CA CYS A 556 23.17 -33.24 -26.81
C CYS A 556 23.84 -34.35 -25.99
N GLU A 557 24.35 -34.05 -24.79
CA GLU A 557 24.91 -35.04 -23.86
C GLU A 557 23.83 -35.83 -23.09
N ILE A 558 22.57 -35.36 -23.11
CA ILE A 558 21.43 -36.02 -22.46
C ILE A 558 20.87 -37.08 -23.41
N MET A 559 20.89 -38.37 -23.06
CA MET A 559 20.40 -39.43 -23.96
C MET A 559 18.89 -39.67 -23.87
N ASP A 560 18.28 -39.47 -22.69
CA ASP A 560 16.85 -39.56 -22.51
C ASP A 560 16.13 -38.42 -23.25
N GLN A 561 15.21 -38.78 -24.15
CA GLN A 561 14.52 -37.81 -25.01
C GLN A 561 13.56 -36.91 -24.22
N GLN A 562 12.99 -37.39 -23.12
CA GLN A 562 12.10 -36.59 -22.29
C GLN A 562 12.91 -35.52 -21.54
N VAL A 563 13.99 -35.91 -20.87
CA VAL A 563 14.86 -34.98 -20.13
C VAL A 563 15.50 -33.97 -21.08
N ARG A 564 15.90 -34.41 -22.29
CA ARG A 564 16.43 -33.52 -23.33
C ARG A 564 15.38 -32.51 -23.80
N ALA A 565 14.14 -32.93 -24.00
CA ALA A 565 13.05 -32.04 -24.41
C ALA A 565 12.67 -31.03 -23.32
N GLU A 566 12.72 -31.43 -22.04
CA GLU A 566 12.54 -30.54 -20.91
C GLU A 566 13.66 -29.49 -20.83
N ALA A 567 14.92 -29.91 -21.00
CA ALA A 567 16.07 -29.01 -21.05
C ALA A 567 15.95 -28.02 -22.23
N MET A 568 15.64 -28.53 -23.43
CA MET A 568 15.42 -27.70 -24.62
C MET A 568 14.26 -26.73 -24.43
N GLY A 569 13.13 -27.17 -23.87
CA GLY A 569 12.00 -26.30 -23.56
C GLY A 569 12.38 -25.17 -22.59
N GLY A 570 13.17 -25.48 -21.55
CA GLY A 570 13.71 -24.46 -20.64
C GLY A 570 14.63 -23.45 -21.34
N ILE A 571 15.45 -23.89 -22.29
CA ILE A 571 16.30 -22.99 -23.11
C ILE A 571 15.44 -22.12 -24.03
N VAL A 572 14.40 -22.68 -24.65
CA VAL A 572 13.46 -21.94 -25.51
C VAL A 572 12.73 -20.85 -24.72
N ASP A 573 12.29 -21.14 -23.50
CA ASP A 573 11.67 -20.12 -22.62
C ASP A 573 12.62 -18.95 -22.37
N GLN A 574 13.91 -19.22 -22.12
CA GLN A 574 14.92 -18.17 -21.97
C GLN A 574 15.17 -17.42 -23.30
N ALA A 575 15.27 -18.13 -24.41
CA ALA A 575 15.45 -17.52 -25.73
C ALA A 575 14.26 -16.62 -26.13
N ALA A 576 13.03 -16.97 -25.72
CA ALA A 576 11.86 -16.14 -25.92
C ALA A 576 11.95 -14.81 -25.18
N VAL A 577 12.40 -14.83 -23.92
CA VAL A 577 12.65 -13.59 -23.15
C VAL A 577 13.67 -12.71 -23.87
N LEU A 578 14.79 -13.28 -24.32
CA LEU A 578 15.80 -12.51 -25.06
C LEU A 578 15.27 -11.97 -26.40
N ALA A 579 14.48 -12.76 -27.13
CA ALA A 579 13.88 -12.35 -28.39
C ALA A 579 12.98 -11.13 -28.19
N VAL A 580 12.16 -11.12 -27.12
CA VAL A 580 11.33 -9.97 -26.74
C VAL A 580 12.20 -8.77 -26.36
N GLU A 581 13.23 -8.93 -25.52
CA GLU A 581 14.10 -7.82 -25.09
C GLU A 581 14.90 -7.18 -26.23
N ASP A 582 15.36 -7.98 -27.20
CA ASP A 582 16.18 -7.53 -28.33
C ASP A 582 15.36 -7.21 -29.59
N GLY A 583 14.07 -7.55 -29.62
CA GLY A 583 13.21 -7.40 -30.80
C GLY A 583 13.60 -8.34 -31.96
N ASP A 584 14.24 -9.48 -31.66
CA ASP A 584 14.78 -10.42 -32.66
C ASP A 584 13.92 -11.69 -32.80
N LEU A 585 12.96 -11.65 -33.71
CA LEU A 585 12.08 -12.79 -34.03
C LEU A 585 12.87 -14.00 -34.59
N ASP A 586 13.99 -13.76 -35.27
CA ASP A 586 14.79 -14.84 -35.88
C ASP A 586 15.39 -15.79 -34.83
N LEU A 587 15.55 -15.33 -33.58
CA LEU A 587 16.00 -16.18 -32.47
C LEU A 587 14.99 -17.29 -32.18
N LEU A 588 13.69 -16.97 -32.15
CA LEU A 588 12.61 -17.96 -31.95
C LEU A 588 12.49 -18.91 -33.14
N HIS A 589 12.67 -18.39 -34.36
CA HIS A 589 12.74 -19.23 -35.56
C HIS A 589 13.94 -20.20 -35.51
N GLY A 590 15.10 -19.72 -35.05
CA GLY A 590 16.28 -20.55 -34.82
C GLY A 590 16.02 -21.66 -33.78
N MET A 591 15.35 -21.32 -32.67
CA MET A 591 14.97 -22.29 -31.64
C MET A 591 13.98 -23.34 -32.13
N ARG A 592 13.04 -22.97 -33.02
CA ARG A 592 12.16 -23.92 -33.72
C ARG A 592 12.98 -24.93 -34.53
N ILE A 593 13.89 -24.44 -35.37
CA ILE A 593 14.73 -25.29 -36.23
C ILE A 593 15.57 -26.24 -35.35
N LEU A 594 16.23 -25.71 -34.32
CA LEU A 594 17.06 -26.50 -33.42
C LEU A 594 16.24 -27.58 -32.70
N SER A 595 15.08 -27.24 -32.16
CA SER A 595 14.19 -28.18 -31.47
C SER A 595 13.74 -29.31 -32.41
N THR A 596 13.37 -28.99 -33.66
CA THR A 596 12.99 -30.01 -34.66
C THR A 596 14.14 -30.91 -35.10
N SER A 597 15.38 -30.44 -35.00
CA SER A 597 16.57 -31.19 -35.40
C SER A 597 17.16 -32.07 -34.29
N LEU A 598 17.00 -31.67 -33.02
CA LEU A 598 17.67 -32.29 -31.88
C LEU A 598 16.77 -33.26 -31.08
N LEU A 599 15.44 -33.19 -31.27
CA LEU A 599 14.45 -33.99 -30.56
C LEU A 599 13.71 -34.94 -31.52
N GLU A 600 13.35 -36.12 -31.00
CA GLU A 600 12.44 -37.03 -31.69
C GLU A 600 11.04 -36.41 -31.84
N ARG A 601 10.26 -36.89 -32.83
CA ARG A 601 9.00 -36.28 -33.26
C ARG A 601 7.99 -36.08 -32.12
N ASP A 602 7.88 -37.04 -31.22
CA ASP A 602 6.89 -37.01 -30.13
C ASP A 602 7.30 -36.04 -29.02
N TYR A 603 8.60 -35.86 -28.77
CA TYR A 603 9.15 -34.96 -27.75
C TYR A 603 9.37 -33.52 -28.26
N CYS A 604 9.55 -33.37 -29.57
CA CYS A 604 9.63 -32.07 -30.25
C CYS A 604 8.37 -31.23 -30.01
N LEU A 605 7.20 -31.86 -29.89
CA LEU A 605 5.92 -31.18 -29.65
C LEU A 605 5.93 -30.34 -28.37
N PHE A 606 6.58 -30.83 -27.31
CA PHE A 606 6.71 -30.09 -26.06
C PHE A 606 7.53 -28.80 -26.24
N ALA A 607 8.68 -28.88 -26.89
CA ALA A 607 9.52 -27.71 -27.19
C ALA A 607 8.83 -26.75 -28.17
N MET A 608 8.09 -27.26 -29.15
CA MET A 608 7.29 -26.45 -30.06
C MET A 608 6.19 -25.66 -29.35
N GLY A 609 5.55 -26.24 -28.33
CA GLY A 609 4.61 -25.51 -27.47
C GLY A 609 5.25 -24.31 -26.77
N LYS A 610 6.51 -24.45 -26.32
CA LYS A 610 7.28 -23.33 -25.75
C LYS A 610 7.65 -22.27 -26.79
N VAL A 611 7.99 -22.67 -28.02
CA VAL A 611 8.22 -21.73 -29.14
C VAL A 611 6.96 -20.94 -29.44
N ILE A 612 5.79 -21.58 -29.54
CA ILE A 612 4.49 -20.92 -29.75
C ILE A 612 4.24 -19.88 -28.65
N HIS A 613 4.45 -20.24 -27.39
CA HIS A 613 4.29 -19.30 -26.28
C HIS A 613 5.24 -18.10 -26.40
N GLY A 614 6.49 -18.33 -26.77
CA GLY A 614 7.47 -17.26 -27.03
C GLY A 614 7.05 -16.33 -28.18
N LEU A 615 6.51 -16.88 -29.26
CA LEU A 615 5.99 -16.11 -30.40
C LEU A 615 4.76 -15.28 -30.01
N ILE A 616 3.89 -15.81 -29.15
CA ILE A 616 2.75 -15.06 -28.60
C ILE A 616 3.23 -13.89 -27.74
N MET A 617 4.17 -14.12 -26.81
CA MET A 617 4.75 -13.06 -25.99
C MET A 617 5.40 -11.97 -26.86
N PHE A 618 6.17 -12.36 -27.88
CA PHE A 618 6.77 -11.44 -28.83
C PHE A 618 5.71 -10.64 -29.62
N GLY A 619 4.66 -11.33 -30.08
CA GLY A 619 3.54 -10.72 -30.80
C GLY A 619 2.85 -9.63 -29.97
N ILE A 620 2.59 -9.89 -28.69
CA ILE A 620 1.94 -8.94 -27.77
C ILE A 620 2.83 -7.73 -27.50
N GLU A 621 4.10 -7.95 -27.11
CA GLU A 621 5.02 -6.88 -26.70
C GLU A 621 5.45 -5.96 -27.86
N HIS A 622 5.62 -6.52 -29.07
CA HIS A 622 6.03 -5.77 -30.27
C HIS A 622 4.89 -5.49 -31.25
N LEU A 623 3.64 -5.78 -30.88
CA LEU A 623 2.45 -5.64 -31.74
C LEU A 623 2.58 -6.34 -33.12
N SER A 624 3.26 -7.48 -33.15
CA SER A 624 3.63 -8.20 -34.37
C SER A 624 2.63 -9.30 -34.71
N LEU A 625 1.76 -9.04 -35.69
CA LEU A 625 0.86 -10.05 -36.25
C LEU A 625 1.63 -11.18 -36.94
N GLN A 626 2.77 -10.88 -37.56
CA GLN A 626 3.63 -11.88 -38.19
C GLN A 626 4.09 -12.97 -37.20
N ALA A 627 4.41 -12.59 -35.96
CA ALA A 627 4.82 -13.55 -34.94
C ALA A 627 3.65 -14.46 -34.52
N LEU A 628 2.44 -13.90 -34.41
CA LEU A 628 1.23 -14.68 -34.12
C LEU A 628 0.86 -15.60 -35.29
N ASP A 629 1.01 -15.14 -36.53
CA ASP A 629 0.77 -15.96 -37.72
C ASP A 629 1.74 -17.13 -37.81
N GLU A 630 3.02 -16.93 -37.47
CA GLU A 630 3.97 -18.04 -37.36
C GLU A 630 3.57 -19.01 -36.25
N ALA A 631 3.10 -18.52 -35.10
CA ALA A 631 2.60 -19.36 -34.02
C ALA A 631 1.38 -20.20 -34.45
N THR A 632 0.43 -19.60 -35.19
CA THR A 632 -0.73 -20.27 -35.79
C THR A 632 -0.30 -21.34 -36.80
N GLN A 633 0.68 -21.05 -37.65
CA GLN A 633 1.23 -22.01 -38.60
C GLN A 633 1.88 -23.21 -37.87
N ILE A 634 2.64 -22.98 -36.80
CA ILE A 634 3.24 -24.06 -36.00
C ILE A 634 2.13 -24.86 -35.30
N HIS A 635 1.14 -24.20 -34.71
CA HIS A 635 0.01 -24.84 -34.04
C HIS A 635 -0.75 -25.79 -34.96
N SER A 636 -1.02 -25.37 -36.21
CA SER A 636 -1.70 -26.22 -37.20
C SER A 636 -0.90 -27.48 -37.59
N GLN A 637 0.42 -27.51 -37.36
CA GLN A 637 1.30 -28.64 -37.65
C GLN A 637 1.40 -29.66 -36.50
N ILE A 638 0.87 -29.36 -35.30
CA ILE A 638 0.90 -30.24 -34.14
C ILE A 638 -0.11 -31.39 -34.32
N PRO A 639 0.29 -32.66 -34.35
CA PRO A 639 -0.62 -33.78 -34.57
C PRO A 639 -1.42 -34.18 -33.32
N ASP A 640 -1.00 -33.77 -32.11
CA ASP A 640 -1.68 -34.08 -30.84
C ASP A 640 -2.85 -33.12 -30.58
N PRO A 641 -4.12 -33.62 -30.59
CA PRO A 641 -5.29 -32.79 -30.38
C PRO A 641 -5.38 -32.20 -28.97
N SER A 642 -4.76 -32.83 -27.97
CA SER A 642 -4.79 -32.36 -26.59
C SER A 642 -3.91 -31.13 -26.41
N LEU A 643 -2.69 -31.18 -26.95
CA LEU A 643 -1.74 -30.06 -26.95
C LEU A 643 -2.23 -28.91 -27.84
N GLN A 644 -2.83 -29.21 -29.01
CA GLN A 644 -3.48 -28.18 -29.84
C GLN A 644 -4.54 -27.40 -29.06
N ARG A 645 -5.41 -28.09 -28.30
CA ARG A 645 -6.42 -27.41 -27.47
C ARG A 645 -5.81 -26.56 -26.36
N GLN A 646 -4.71 -27.02 -25.75
CA GLN A 646 -4.04 -26.24 -24.71
C GLN A 646 -3.39 -24.95 -25.23
N LEU A 647 -2.92 -24.96 -26.49
CA LEU A 647 -2.19 -23.85 -27.08
C LEU A 647 -3.07 -22.88 -27.88
N VAL A 648 -4.31 -23.24 -28.21
CA VAL A 648 -5.19 -22.38 -29.00
C VAL A 648 -5.74 -21.19 -28.20
N ASP A 649 -6.10 -21.38 -26.93
CA ASP A 649 -6.65 -20.27 -26.12
C ASP A 649 -5.62 -19.14 -25.92
N PRO A 650 -4.36 -19.41 -25.53
CA PRO A 650 -3.34 -18.36 -25.42
C PRO A 650 -3.06 -17.65 -26.75
N LEU A 651 -3.20 -18.36 -27.87
CA LEU A 651 -3.01 -17.80 -29.20
C LEU A 651 -4.16 -16.84 -29.58
N ILE A 652 -5.41 -17.24 -29.35
CA ILE A 652 -6.59 -16.38 -29.54
C ILE A 652 -6.51 -15.14 -28.63
N GLU A 653 -6.15 -15.32 -27.36
CA GLU A 653 -5.89 -14.22 -26.44
C GLU A 653 -4.78 -13.29 -26.96
N GLY A 654 -3.71 -13.85 -27.52
CA GLY A 654 -2.63 -13.09 -28.16
C GLY A 654 -3.13 -12.16 -29.27
N TYR A 655 -3.94 -12.69 -30.20
CA TYR A 655 -4.54 -11.87 -31.26
C TYR A 655 -5.50 -10.80 -30.71
N VAL A 656 -6.34 -11.15 -29.72
CA VAL A 656 -7.26 -10.18 -29.07
C VAL A 656 -6.49 -9.05 -28.38
N ARG A 657 -5.40 -9.37 -27.66
CA ARG A 657 -4.53 -8.38 -27.01
C ARG A 657 -3.82 -7.50 -28.03
N VAL A 658 -3.23 -8.08 -29.07
CA VAL A 658 -2.56 -7.32 -30.15
C VAL A 658 -3.56 -6.41 -30.86
N GLY A 659 -4.73 -6.92 -31.24
CA GLY A 659 -5.78 -6.11 -31.86
C GLY A 659 -6.24 -4.95 -30.97
N SER A 660 -6.40 -5.21 -29.67
CA SER A 660 -6.81 -4.17 -28.70
C SER A 660 -5.73 -3.09 -28.53
N LEU A 661 -4.46 -3.49 -28.48
CA LEU A 661 -3.34 -2.56 -28.40
C LEU A 661 -3.14 -1.76 -29.71
N GLN A 662 -3.32 -2.40 -30.87
CA GLN A 662 -3.30 -1.71 -32.16
C GLN A 662 -4.42 -0.68 -32.28
N ALA A 663 -5.65 -1.02 -31.85
CA ALA A 663 -6.76 -0.07 -31.79
C ALA A 663 -6.42 1.12 -30.86
N ALA A 664 -5.86 0.84 -29.69
CA ALA A 664 -5.43 1.88 -28.74
C ALA A 664 -4.33 2.81 -29.29
N ASP A 665 -3.33 2.27 -30.00
CA ASP A 665 -2.27 3.06 -30.64
C ASP A 665 -2.84 3.97 -31.74
N GLN A 666 -3.78 3.47 -32.54
CA GLN A 666 -4.43 4.26 -33.58
C GLN A 666 -5.29 5.41 -33.01
N ILE A 667 -6.01 5.19 -31.91
CA ILE A 667 -6.73 6.25 -31.18
C ILE A 667 -5.74 7.34 -30.72
N SER A 668 -4.62 6.93 -30.13
CA SER A 668 -3.61 7.85 -29.59
C SER A 668 -2.94 8.70 -30.69
N GLN A 669 -2.88 8.20 -31.92
CA GLN A 669 -2.28 8.88 -33.07
C GLN A 669 -3.26 9.79 -33.86
N GLY A 670 -4.56 9.77 -33.54
CA GLY A 670 -5.56 10.64 -34.19
C GLY A 670 -5.73 10.39 -35.69
N LYS A 671 -5.55 9.15 -36.16
CA LYS A 671 -5.61 8.79 -37.59
C LYS A 671 -7.06 8.75 -38.08
N ALA A 672 -7.34 9.36 -39.23
CA ALA A 672 -8.67 9.41 -39.88
C ALA A 672 -9.16 8.07 -40.49
N GLN A 673 -8.47 6.95 -40.24
CA GLN A 673 -8.75 5.62 -40.80
C GLN A 673 -8.63 4.54 -39.71
N VAL A 674 -9.36 4.70 -38.60
CA VAL A 674 -9.22 3.87 -37.39
C VAL A 674 -9.69 2.40 -37.59
N PHE A 675 -10.42 2.12 -38.68
CA PHE A 675 -10.93 0.78 -38.97
C PHE A 675 -10.07 -0.01 -39.97
N ASP A 676 -9.09 0.62 -40.62
CA ASP A 676 -8.23 -0.06 -41.60
C ASP A 676 -7.27 -1.03 -40.88
N ASN A 677 -7.36 -2.32 -41.20
CA ASN A 677 -6.62 -3.46 -40.61
C ASN A 677 -6.82 -3.67 -39.09
N MET A 678 -7.61 -2.84 -38.41
CA MET A 678 -7.88 -2.98 -36.97
C MET A 678 -8.67 -4.26 -36.65
N MET A 679 -9.57 -4.67 -37.55
CA MET A 679 -10.42 -5.85 -37.34
C MET A 679 -9.71 -7.17 -37.66
N GLU A 680 -8.63 -7.17 -38.44
CA GLU A 680 -7.93 -8.37 -38.91
C GLU A 680 -7.52 -9.31 -37.76
N PRO A 681 -6.89 -8.84 -36.66
CA PRO A 681 -6.51 -9.71 -35.56
C PRO A 681 -7.73 -10.35 -34.88
N PHE A 682 -8.81 -9.60 -34.73
CA PHE A 682 -10.04 -10.08 -34.10
C PHE A 682 -10.79 -11.10 -34.97
N GLU A 683 -10.79 -10.90 -36.28
CA GLU A 683 -11.38 -11.84 -37.24
C GLU A 683 -10.61 -13.18 -37.27
N ILE A 684 -9.27 -13.13 -37.28
CA ILE A 684 -8.43 -14.34 -37.18
C ILE A 684 -8.68 -15.06 -35.85
N ALA A 685 -8.72 -14.31 -34.74
CA ALA A 685 -9.01 -14.85 -33.42
C ALA A 685 -10.39 -15.52 -33.35
N LEU A 686 -11.40 -14.93 -33.99
CA LEU A 686 -12.74 -15.49 -34.07
C LEU A 686 -12.80 -16.75 -34.94
N ASP A 687 -12.10 -16.79 -36.07
CA ASP A 687 -12.02 -17.97 -36.93
C ASP A 687 -11.33 -19.14 -36.20
N LEU A 688 -10.23 -18.87 -35.49
CA LEU A 688 -9.55 -19.85 -34.64
C LEU A 688 -10.47 -20.39 -33.54
N LEU A 689 -11.24 -19.51 -32.89
CA LEU A 689 -12.24 -19.89 -31.89
C LEU A 689 -13.28 -20.85 -32.48
N LYS A 690 -13.86 -20.51 -33.64
CA LYS A 690 -14.92 -21.31 -34.29
C LYS A 690 -14.43 -22.66 -34.81
N THR A 691 -13.20 -22.72 -35.30
CA THR A 691 -12.64 -23.94 -35.92
C THR A 691 -12.06 -24.91 -34.88
N SER A 692 -11.60 -24.41 -33.74
CA SER A 692 -10.81 -25.20 -32.77
C SER A 692 -11.54 -25.50 -31.45
N THR A 693 -12.67 -24.84 -31.16
CA THR A 693 -13.39 -24.95 -29.87
C THR A 693 -14.71 -25.67 -30.02
N LEU A 694 -15.11 -26.45 -29.00
CA LEU A 694 -16.42 -27.09 -28.96
C LEU A 694 -17.52 -26.04 -28.87
N ARG A 695 -18.62 -26.24 -29.59
CA ARG A 695 -19.75 -25.30 -29.69
C ARG A 695 -20.32 -24.88 -28.33
N GLU A 696 -20.31 -25.81 -27.36
CA GLU A 696 -20.81 -25.61 -25.99
C GLU A 696 -19.90 -24.70 -25.14
N GLU A 697 -18.63 -24.56 -25.50
CA GLU A 697 -17.64 -23.77 -24.75
C GLU A 697 -17.46 -22.36 -25.33
N ILE A 698 -17.96 -22.09 -26.55
CA ILE A 698 -17.76 -20.82 -27.27
C ILE A 698 -18.23 -19.63 -26.44
N SER A 699 -19.39 -19.69 -25.77
CA SER A 699 -19.92 -18.57 -24.99
C SER A 699 -19.04 -18.20 -23.79
N ILE A 700 -18.50 -19.21 -23.09
CA ILE A 700 -17.60 -19.03 -21.95
C ILE A 700 -16.25 -18.45 -22.41
N ARG A 701 -15.74 -18.90 -23.57
CA ARG A 701 -14.49 -18.36 -24.14
C ARG A 701 -14.66 -16.91 -24.60
N ILE A 702 -15.76 -16.59 -25.29
CA ILE A 702 -16.10 -15.22 -25.68
C ILE A 702 -16.13 -14.30 -24.46
N ALA A 703 -16.74 -14.74 -23.34
CA ALA A 703 -16.75 -13.96 -22.11
C ALA A 703 -15.34 -13.58 -21.64
N SER A 704 -14.39 -14.52 -21.73
CA SER A 704 -12.99 -14.30 -21.34
C SER A 704 -12.27 -13.29 -22.26
N TYR A 705 -12.54 -13.35 -23.57
CA TYR A 705 -11.97 -12.40 -24.53
C TYR A 705 -12.59 -11.00 -24.43
N VAL A 706 -13.89 -10.92 -24.15
CA VAL A 706 -14.58 -9.67 -23.83
C VAL A 706 -13.99 -9.04 -22.57
N ASP A 707 -13.66 -9.84 -21.55
CA ASP A 707 -13.02 -9.32 -20.33
C ASP A 707 -11.67 -8.67 -20.62
N ILE A 708 -10.84 -9.29 -21.47
CA ILE A 708 -9.56 -8.70 -21.92
C ILE A 708 -9.81 -7.37 -22.63
N MET A 709 -10.77 -7.30 -23.57
CA MET A 709 -11.08 -6.07 -24.28
C MET A 709 -11.62 -4.97 -23.34
N LEU A 710 -12.40 -5.35 -22.32
CA LEU A 710 -12.95 -4.42 -21.32
C LEU A 710 -11.84 -3.80 -20.45
N GLU A 711 -10.77 -4.54 -20.14
CA GLU A 711 -9.59 -3.99 -19.47
C GLU A 711 -9.00 -2.80 -20.26
N TYR A 712 -8.93 -2.91 -21.59
CA TYR A 712 -8.46 -1.82 -22.45
C TYR A 712 -9.47 -0.66 -22.53
N THR A 713 -10.78 -0.96 -22.61
CA THR A 713 -11.83 0.09 -22.59
C THR A 713 -11.73 0.97 -21.35
N GLN A 714 -11.46 0.39 -20.18
CA GLN A 714 -11.31 1.16 -18.93
C GLN A 714 -10.10 2.08 -18.94
N ILE A 715 -9.03 1.72 -19.66
CA ILE A 715 -7.79 2.50 -19.74
C ILE A 715 -7.93 3.65 -20.75
N TYR A 716 -8.49 3.36 -21.93
CA TYR A 716 -8.52 4.31 -23.05
C TYR A 716 -9.84 5.08 -23.19
N THR A 717 -10.90 4.68 -22.48
CA THR A 717 -12.23 5.33 -22.46
C THR A 717 -12.74 5.67 -23.85
N SER A 718 -12.77 4.68 -24.75
CA SER A 718 -13.19 4.85 -26.14
C SER A 718 -14.27 3.84 -26.52
N PRO A 719 -15.34 4.26 -27.21
CA PRO A 719 -16.40 3.37 -27.68
C PRO A 719 -15.93 2.39 -28.77
N ILE A 720 -14.74 2.59 -29.36
CA ILE A 720 -14.25 1.74 -30.46
C ILE A 720 -14.15 0.26 -30.10
N PHE A 721 -13.86 -0.06 -28.83
CA PHE A 721 -13.75 -1.43 -28.35
C PHE A 721 -15.10 -2.16 -28.35
N ALA A 722 -16.23 -1.45 -28.45
CA ALA A 722 -17.54 -2.06 -28.63
C ALA A 722 -17.64 -2.85 -29.94
N VAL A 723 -16.86 -2.49 -30.98
CA VAL A 723 -16.87 -3.14 -32.30
C VAL A 723 -16.40 -4.60 -32.20
N PRO A 724 -15.16 -4.90 -31.76
CA PRO A 724 -14.73 -6.29 -31.62
C PRO A 724 -15.54 -7.04 -30.54
N MET A 725 -15.95 -6.40 -29.45
CA MET A 725 -16.82 -7.06 -28.46
C MET A 725 -18.15 -7.51 -29.07
N THR A 726 -18.74 -6.71 -29.94
CA THR A 726 -19.95 -7.06 -30.69
C THR A 726 -19.68 -8.20 -31.67
N LEU A 727 -18.55 -8.15 -32.40
CA LEU A 727 -18.13 -9.21 -33.31
C LEU A 727 -18.12 -10.58 -32.63
N PHE A 728 -17.53 -10.68 -31.43
CA PHE A 728 -17.53 -11.93 -30.68
C PHE A 728 -18.92 -12.26 -30.11
N SER A 729 -19.60 -11.30 -29.47
CA SER A 729 -20.85 -11.54 -28.74
C SER A 729 -21.98 -12.05 -29.64
N LEU A 730 -22.03 -11.61 -30.91
CA LEU A 730 -23.02 -12.06 -31.88
C LEU A 730 -22.84 -13.53 -32.33
N GLU A 731 -21.73 -14.18 -31.97
CA GLU A 731 -21.50 -15.61 -32.23
C GLU A 731 -22.00 -16.51 -31.09
N ILE A 732 -22.52 -15.93 -30.02
CA ILE A 732 -23.20 -16.68 -28.95
C ILE A 732 -24.58 -17.11 -29.44
N GLU A 733 -24.79 -18.42 -29.56
CA GLU A 733 -26.06 -18.97 -30.09
C GLU A 733 -27.23 -18.83 -29.12
N GLY A 734 -26.98 -19.02 -27.82
CA GLY A 734 -27.99 -18.90 -26.78
C GLY A 734 -28.49 -17.47 -26.63
N GLU A 735 -29.77 -17.23 -26.87
CA GLU A 735 -30.39 -15.90 -26.83
C GLU A 735 -30.22 -15.20 -25.47
N TYR A 736 -30.45 -15.93 -24.37
CA TYR A 736 -30.28 -15.39 -23.02
C TYR A 736 -28.81 -15.06 -22.70
N GLU A 737 -27.88 -15.92 -23.10
CA GLU A 737 -26.44 -15.72 -22.87
C GLU A 737 -25.92 -14.53 -23.68
N ARG A 738 -26.32 -14.43 -24.95
CA ARG A 738 -25.97 -13.29 -25.83
C ARG A 738 -26.52 -11.98 -25.30
N THR A 739 -27.79 -11.96 -24.91
CA THR A 739 -28.45 -10.76 -24.36
C THR A 739 -27.75 -10.32 -23.07
N ALA A 740 -27.44 -11.25 -22.17
CA ALA A 740 -26.70 -10.95 -20.95
C ALA A 740 -25.28 -10.44 -21.23
N MET A 741 -24.59 -10.97 -22.24
CA MET A 741 -23.26 -10.51 -22.65
C MET A 741 -23.31 -9.06 -23.16
N ILE A 742 -24.23 -8.75 -24.07
CA ILE A 742 -24.39 -7.40 -24.63
C ILE A 742 -24.77 -6.40 -23.54
N GLN A 743 -25.74 -6.73 -22.67
CA GLN A 743 -26.08 -5.89 -21.54
C GLN A 743 -24.89 -5.64 -20.62
N ARG A 744 -24.09 -6.68 -20.32
CA ARG A 744 -22.86 -6.55 -19.54
C ARG A 744 -21.89 -5.58 -20.19
N ILE A 745 -21.64 -5.70 -21.50
CA ILE A 745 -20.74 -4.79 -22.24
C ILE A 745 -21.26 -3.35 -22.14
N LEU A 746 -22.55 -3.11 -22.37
CA LEU A 746 -23.15 -1.78 -22.36
C LEU A 746 -22.99 -1.06 -21.01
N THR A 747 -22.92 -1.78 -19.88
CA THR A 747 -22.67 -1.15 -18.58
C THR A 747 -21.35 -0.36 -18.53
N PHE A 748 -20.36 -0.72 -19.35
CA PHE A 748 -19.07 -0.01 -19.43
C PHE A 748 -19.12 1.24 -20.32
N PHE A 749 -20.20 1.43 -21.07
CA PHE A 749 -20.43 2.57 -21.98
C PHE A 749 -21.64 3.41 -21.52
N THR A 750 -21.85 3.50 -20.20
CA THR A 750 -23.04 4.18 -19.65
C THR A 750 -23.02 5.68 -19.96
N ASN A 751 -21.85 6.31 -20.10
CA ASN A 751 -21.77 7.75 -20.40
C ASN A 751 -22.24 8.05 -21.83
N GLU A 752 -21.97 7.14 -22.76
CA GLU A 752 -22.28 7.23 -24.18
C GLU A 752 -23.72 6.79 -24.47
N THR A 753 -24.29 5.92 -23.64
CA THR A 753 -25.61 5.30 -23.86
C THR A 753 -26.74 5.91 -23.01
N LYS A 754 -26.43 6.79 -22.05
CA LYS A 754 -27.42 7.36 -21.10
C LYS A 754 -28.55 8.13 -21.77
N ASP A 755 -28.26 8.75 -22.91
CA ASP A 755 -29.21 9.58 -23.64
C ASP A 755 -30.00 8.80 -24.70
N PHE A 756 -29.78 7.48 -24.83
CA PHE A 756 -30.54 6.65 -25.77
C PHE A 756 -31.89 6.27 -25.17
N ASP A 757 -32.97 6.61 -25.88
CA ASP A 757 -34.36 6.35 -25.47
C ASP A 757 -34.83 4.93 -25.85
N SER A 758 -33.99 3.91 -25.57
CA SER A 758 -34.32 2.50 -25.81
C SER A 758 -33.87 1.60 -24.66
N ALA A 759 -34.71 0.60 -24.35
CA ALA A 759 -34.43 -0.46 -23.39
C ALA A 759 -33.94 -1.76 -24.04
N ASP A 760 -33.95 -1.84 -25.38
CA ASP A 760 -33.48 -3.03 -26.10
C ASP A 760 -31.94 -2.99 -26.23
N PRO A 761 -31.22 -3.95 -25.63
CA PRO A 761 -29.75 -3.92 -25.63
C PRO A 761 -29.13 -4.05 -27.01
N TYR A 762 -29.82 -4.66 -27.98
CA TYR A 762 -29.31 -4.77 -29.35
C TYR A 762 -29.37 -3.44 -30.08
N GLU A 763 -30.47 -2.70 -29.90
CA GLU A 763 -30.65 -1.34 -30.44
C GLU A 763 -29.63 -0.37 -29.83
N VAL A 764 -29.50 -0.37 -28.49
CA VAL A 764 -28.54 0.47 -27.77
C VAL A 764 -27.11 0.20 -28.23
N MET A 765 -26.74 -1.07 -28.44
CA MET A 765 -25.42 -1.42 -28.98
C MET A 765 -25.25 -0.93 -30.43
N ALA A 766 -26.28 -1.03 -31.27
CA ALA A 766 -26.20 -0.56 -32.66
C ALA A 766 -26.00 0.96 -32.73
N TYR A 767 -26.70 1.73 -31.90
CA TYR A 767 -26.50 3.18 -31.80
C TYR A 767 -25.14 3.55 -31.20
N LEU A 768 -24.63 2.76 -30.25
CA LEU A 768 -23.26 2.93 -29.76
C LEU A 768 -22.24 2.76 -30.90
N LEU A 769 -22.42 1.77 -31.77
CA LEU A 769 -21.56 1.56 -32.94
C LEU A 769 -21.71 2.68 -33.98
N GLU A 770 -22.93 3.17 -34.20
CA GLU A 770 -23.23 4.29 -35.10
C GLU A 770 -22.52 5.58 -34.66
N GLY A 771 -22.47 5.82 -33.34
CA GLY A 771 -21.83 6.99 -32.73
C GLY A 771 -20.29 6.99 -32.78
N ILE A 772 -19.65 5.90 -33.22
CA ILE A 772 -18.20 5.86 -33.37
C ILE A 772 -17.80 6.63 -34.62
N GLU A 773 -16.84 7.56 -34.48
CA GLU A 773 -16.33 8.35 -35.61
C GLU A 773 -15.83 7.43 -36.74
N GLY A 774 -16.40 7.59 -37.94
CA GLY A 774 -16.10 6.76 -39.11
C GLY A 774 -16.80 5.40 -39.15
N GLY A 775 -17.56 5.02 -38.11
CA GLY A 775 -18.27 3.73 -38.03
C GLY A 775 -19.28 3.52 -39.16
N THR A 776 -20.08 4.55 -39.48
CA THR A 776 -21.07 4.50 -40.59
C THR A 776 -20.44 4.42 -41.98
N THR A 777 -19.13 4.66 -42.09
CA THR A 777 -18.38 4.51 -43.35
C THR A 777 -17.58 3.21 -43.44
N ALA A 778 -17.55 2.41 -42.36
CA ALA A 778 -16.80 1.17 -42.27
C ALA A 778 -17.70 -0.05 -42.51
N PRO A 779 -17.52 -0.81 -43.61
CA PRO A 779 -18.34 -1.99 -43.91
C PRO A 779 -18.43 -3.04 -42.78
N PRO A 780 -17.36 -3.34 -42.01
CA PRO A 780 -17.47 -4.28 -40.88
C PRO A 780 -18.43 -3.81 -39.79
N VAL A 781 -18.46 -2.50 -39.50
CA VAL A 781 -19.35 -1.94 -38.48
C VAL A 781 -20.79 -1.98 -38.95
N LEU A 782 -21.06 -1.62 -40.21
CA LEU A 782 -22.40 -1.69 -40.81
C LEU A 782 -22.95 -3.12 -40.80
N GLU A 783 -22.12 -4.14 -41.04
CA GLU A 783 -22.51 -5.54 -40.94
C GLU A 783 -22.88 -5.95 -39.50
N LEU A 784 -22.12 -5.48 -38.50
CA LEU A 784 -22.43 -5.74 -37.09
C LEU A 784 -23.73 -5.06 -36.66
N MET A 785 -23.94 -3.79 -37.06
CA MET A 785 -25.19 -3.07 -36.82
C MET A 785 -26.38 -3.80 -37.47
N TYR A 786 -26.21 -4.29 -38.70
CA TYR A 786 -27.24 -5.07 -39.40
C TYR A 786 -27.65 -6.30 -38.58
N ARG A 787 -26.67 -7.09 -38.12
CA ARG A 787 -26.93 -8.27 -37.28
C ARG A 787 -27.56 -7.92 -35.93
N LEU A 788 -27.19 -6.78 -35.32
CA LEU A 788 -27.80 -6.30 -34.07
C LEU A 788 -29.28 -5.96 -34.27
N PHE A 789 -29.62 -5.19 -35.32
CA PHE A 789 -31.02 -4.86 -35.59
C PHE A 789 -31.87 -6.09 -35.90
N GLU A 790 -31.33 -7.13 -36.55
CA GLU A 790 -32.05 -8.41 -36.73
C GLU A 790 -32.53 -9.02 -35.40
N HIS A 791 -31.82 -8.76 -34.30
CA HIS A 791 -32.16 -9.23 -32.95
C HIS A 791 -33.00 -8.24 -32.13
N THR A 792 -33.24 -7.01 -32.62
CA THR A 792 -34.03 -5.99 -31.91
C THR A 792 -35.50 -6.38 -31.87
N SER A 793 -36.13 -6.38 -30.69
CA SER A 793 -37.47 -6.89 -30.47
C SER A 793 -38.55 -5.99 -31.08
N ASP A 794 -38.39 -4.67 -30.93
CA ASP A 794 -39.33 -3.69 -31.46
C ASP A 794 -39.23 -3.62 -32.99
N VAL A 795 -40.39 -3.74 -33.64
CA VAL A 795 -40.46 -3.83 -35.10
C VAL A 795 -40.14 -2.48 -35.74
N TYR A 796 -40.55 -1.37 -35.12
CA TYR A 796 -40.29 -0.05 -35.69
C TYR A 796 -38.81 0.32 -35.58
N ALA A 797 -38.21 0.13 -34.40
CA ALA A 797 -36.79 0.33 -34.14
C ALA A 797 -35.92 -0.51 -35.08
N ARG A 798 -36.26 -1.80 -35.25
CA ARG A 798 -35.58 -2.70 -36.18
C ARG A 798 -35.56 -2.14 -37.61
N TYR A 799 -36.71 -1.77 -38.15
CA TYR A 799 -36.79 -1.30 -39.54
C TYR A 799 -36.15 0.07 -39.73
N SER A 800 -36.37 0.99 -38.80
CA SER A 800 -35.72 2.31 -38.79
C SER A 800 -34.19 2.18 -38.79
N GLY A 801 -33.64 1.32 -37.93
CA GLY A 801 -32.21 1.02 -37.89
C GLY A 801 -31.70 0.41 -39.20
N MET A 802 -32.46 -0.51 -39.80
CA MET A 802 -32.11 -1.10 -41.10
C MET A 802 -32.11 -0.07 -42.23
N TYR A 803 -33.02 0.91 -42.23
CA TYR A 803 -33.03 2.01 -43.19
C TYR A 803 -31.78 2.87 -43.08
N ARG A 804 -31.32 3.16 -41.86
CA ARG A 804 -30.06 3.89 -41.65
C ARG A 804 -28.88 3.14 -42.25
N ILE A 805 -28.82 1.81 -42.07
CA ILE A 805 -27.76 0.96 -42.63
C ILE A 805 -27.82 0.95 -44.16
N VAL A 806 -29.00 0.81 -44.75
CA VAL A 806 -29.19 0.87 -46.20
C VAL A 806 -28.72 2.21 -46.77
N SER A 807 -29.09 3.31 -46.11
CA SER A 807 -28.65 4.65 -46.48
C SER A 807 -27.12 4.77 -46.41
N ALA A 808 -26.50 4.27 -45.34
CA ALA A 808 -25.04 4.25 -45.18
C ALA A 808 -24.34 3.43 -46.29
N TYR A 809 -24.85 2.24 -46.63
CA TYR A 809 -24.33 1.42 -47.74
C TYR A 809 -24.45 2.14 -49.09
N SER A 810 -25.55 2.83 -49.34
CA SER A 810 -25.73 3.66 -50.54
C SER A 810 -24.73 4.82 -50.61
N VAL A 811 -24.43 5.48 -49.49
CA VAL A 811 -23.45 6.59 -49.42
C VAL A 811 -22.02 6.11 -49.70
N ILE A 812 -21.63 4.93 -49.21
CA ILE A 812 -20.29 4.36 -49.49
C ILE A 812 -20.19 3.71 -50.88
N GLY A 813 -21.28 3.68 -51.65
CA GLY A 813 -21.32 3.17 -53.03
C GLY A 813 -21.54 1.66 -53.17
N ASP A 814 -21.95 0.95 -52.11
CA ASP A 814 -22.28 -0.48 -52.14
C ASP A 814 -23.80 -0.68 -52.35
N GLY A 815 -24.24 -0.37 -53.56
CA GLY A 815 -25.66 -0.47 -53.95
C GLY A 815 -26.20 -1.90 -53.96
N GLU A 816 -25.36 -2.91 -54.16
CA GLU A 816 -25.77 -4.32 -54.19
C GLU A 816 -26.20 -4.80 -52.78
N LYS A 817 -25.43 -4.45 -51.74
CA LYS A 817 -25.83 -4.75 -50.35
C LYS A 817 -27.08 -3.98 -49.95
N ALA A 818 -27.16 -2.68 -50.27
CA ALA A 818 -28.33 -1.86 -50.00
C ALA A 818 -29.60 -2.48 -50.63
N GLU A 819 -29.53 -2.90 -51.90
CA GLU A 819 -30.64 -3.55 -52.61
C GLU A 819 -31.08 -4.85 -51.92
N LYS A 820 -30.12 -5.70 -51.55
CA LYS A 820 -30.39 -6.99 -50.90
C LYS A 820 -31.12 -6.81 -49.56
N ILE A 821 -30.72 -5.83 -48.76
CA ILE A 821 -31.38 -5.53 -47.48
C ILE A 821 -32.79 -4.99 -47.73
N ILE A 822 -32.96 -4.03 -48.66
CA ILE A 822 -34.27 -3.48 -49.02
C ILE A 822 -35.26 -4.58 -49.43
N ARG A 823 -34.86 -5.49 -50.34
CA ARG A 823 -35.75 -6.57 -50.81
C ARG A 823 -36.16 -7.50 -49.68
N ARG A 824 -35.23 -7.81 -48.77
CA ARG A 824 -35.53 -8.63 -47.58
C ARG A 824 -36.52 -7.93 -46.64
N LEU A 825 -36.37 -6.62 -46.42
CA LEU A 825 -37.31 -5.84 -45.61
C LEU A 825 -38.70 -5.81 -46.26
N HIS A 826 -38.78 -5.65 -47.58
CA HIS A 826 -40.05 -5.66 -48.31
C HIS A 826 -40.82 -6.98 -48.12
N GLU A 827 -40.14 -8.13 -48.21
CA GLU A 827 -40.74 -9.45 -47.96
C GLU A 827 -41.31 -9.59 -46.54
N THR A 828 -40.72 -8.92 -45.55
CA THR A 828 -41.12 -9.05 -44.14
C THR A 828 -42.19 -8.05 -43.71
N ILE A 829 -42.37 -6.90 -44.38
CA ILE A 829 -43.36 -5.87 -43.99
C ILE A 829 -44.80 -6.41 -44.04
N GLY A 830 -45.09 -7.32 -44.97
CA GLY A 830 -46.42 -7.93 -45.10
C GLY A 830 -46.91 -8.67 -43.84
N THR A 831 -46.01 -8.96 -42.89
CA THR A 831 -46.34 -9.61 -41.61
C THR A 831 -46.81 -8.65 -40.51
N ILE A 832 -46.71 -7.34 -40.72
CA ILE A 832 -47.08 -6.31 -39.73
C ILE A 832 -48.61 -6.13 -39.70
N SER A 833 -49.21 -6.17 -38.51
CA SER A 833 -50.67 -6.12 -38.37
C SER A 833 -51.28 -4.73 -38.60
N GLU A 834 -50.55 -3.65 -38.29
CA GLU A 834 -51.07 -2.29 -38.34
C GLU A 834 -50.96 -1.68 -39.76
N PRO A 835 -52.07 -1.22 -40.38
CA PRO A 835 -52.04 -0.65 -41.73
C PRO A 835 -51.24 0.65 -41.90
N SER A 836 -51.32 1.57 -40.95
CA SER A 836 -50.58 2.85 -40.92
C SER A 836 -49.07 2.60 -40.93
N VAL A 837 -48.58 1.74 -40.04
CA VAL A 837 -47.16 1.36 -39.93
C VAL A 837 -46.67 0.71 -41.22
N ARG A 838 -47.45 -0.19 -41.83
CA ARG A 838 -47.12 -0.78 -43.13
C ARG A 838 -46.99 0.26 -44.22
N ALA A 839 -47.95 1.19 -44.31
CA ALA A 839 -47.93 2.25 -45.31
C ALA A 839 -46.67 3.14 -45.18
N ILE A 840 -46.29 3.49 -43.95
CA ILE A 840 -45.08 4.28 -43.67
C ILE A 840 -43.83 3.51 -44.08
N MET A 841 -43.65 2.27 -43.59
CA MET A 841 -42.46 1.46 -43.91
C MET A 841 -42.32 1.16 -45.41
N LEU A 842 -43.43 0.95 -46.13
CA LEU A 842 -43.41 0.79 -47.58
C LEU A 842 -43.06 2.10 -48.31
N SER A 843 -43.53 3.24 -47.80
CA SER A 843 -43.19 4.57 -48.33
C SER A 843 -41.68 4.84 -48.16
N ASP A 844 -41.11 4.57 -46.99
CA ASP A 844 -39.69 4.75 -46.72
C ASP A 844 -38.82 3.82 -47.59
N LEU A 845 -39.22 2.54 -47.73
CA LEU A 845 -38.56 1.60 -48.64
C LEU A 845 -38.61 2.05 -50.10
N ALA A 846 -39.76 2.59 -50.55
CA ALA A 846 -39.89 3.14 -51.89
C ALA A 846 -38.90 4.30 -52.10
N GLY A 847 -38.76 5.18 -51.10
CA GLY A 847 -37.79 6.27 -51.12
C GLY A 847 -36.33 5.79 -51.24
N LEU A 848 -35.94 4.79 -50.44
CA LEU A 848 -34.60 4.20 -50.48
C LEU A 848 -34.33 3.43 -51.79
N MET A 849 -35.33 2.71 -52.31
CA MET A 849 -35.22 1.94 -53.54
C MET A 849 -35.17 2.82 -54.79
N ALA A 850 -35.66 4.06 -54.72
CA ALA A 850 -35.74 4.98 -55.86
C ALA A 850 -34.42 5.17 -56.61
N GLY A 851 -33.29 5.19 -55.88
CA GLY A 851 -31.94 5.34 -56.43
C GLY A 851 -31.29 4.06 -56.95
N ILE A 852 -31.90 2.90 -56.70
CA ILE A 852 -31.35 1.56 -57.01
C ILE A 852 -32.18 0.88 -58.12
N ASP A 853 -33.48 0.69 -57.88
CA ASP A 853 -34.44 0.06 -58.81
C ASP A 853 -35.74 0.87 -58.84
N HIS A 854 -35.86 1.73 -59.86
CA HIS A 854 -36.97 2.67 -59.96
C HIS A 854 -38.34 1.98 -60.15
N ASP A 855 -38.38 0.84 -60.82
CA ASP A 855 -39.64 0.11 -61.05
C ASP A 855 -40.12 -0.57 -59.76
N ALA A 856 -39.19 -1.15 -58.99
CA ALA A 856 -39.49 -1.70 -57.67
C ALA A 856 -39.96 -0.59 -56.69
N ALA A 857 -39.29 0.57 -56.70
CA ALA A 857 -39.68 1.71 -55.89
C ALA A 857 -41.14 2.16 -56.16
N ARG A 858 -41.54 2.22 -57.44
CA ARG A 858 -42.93 2.54 -57.81
C ARG A 858 -43.92 1.48 -57.34
N SER A 859 -43.54 0.20 -57.41
CA SER A 859 -44.37 -0.89 -56.89
C SER A 859 -44.60 -0.74 -55.38
N TYR A 860 -43.55 -0.43 -54.62
CA TYR A 860 -43.64 -0.24 -53.16
C TYR A 860 -44.49 0.98 -52.78
N LEU A 861 -44.34 2.09 -53.51
CA LEU A 861 -45.17 3.28 -53.31
C LEU A 861 -46.66 3.00 -53.60
N THR A 862 -46.95 2.21 -54.63
CA THR A 862 -48.33 1.82 -54.97
C THR A 862 -48.93 0.95 -53.87
N GLU A 863 -48.17 -0.03 -53.36
CA GLU A 863 -48.59 -0.88 -52.25
C GLU A 863 -48.82 -0.06 -50.97
N ALA A 864 -47.95 0.92 -50.67
CA ALA A 864 -48.13 1.86 -49.57
C ALA A 864 -49.43 2.68 -49.72
N GLN A 865 -49.75 3.13 -50.94
CA GLN A 865 -50.95 3.90 -51.23
C GLN A 865 -52.22 3.05 -51.04
N GLU A 866 -52.22 1.78 -51.45
CA GLU A 866 -53.36 0.87 -51.25
C GLU A 866 -53.67 0.68 -49.76
N MET A 867 -52.66 0.77 -48.89
CA MET A 867 -52.87 0.68 -47.44
C MET A 867 -53.64 1.87 -46.85
N LEU A 868 -53.65 3.03 -47.52
CA LEU A 868 -54.29 4.26 -47.04
C LEU A 868 -55.81 4.08 -46.79
N GLU A 869 -56.49 3.23 -47.55
CA GLU A 869 -57.92 2.93 -47.36
C GLU A 869 -58.22 2.25 -46.01
N PHE A 870 -57.20 1.71 -45.35
CA PHE A 870 -57.31 0.98 -44.07
C PHE A 870 -56.72 1.77 -42.88
N VAL A 871 -56.23 2.99 -43.10
CA VAL A 871 -55.67 3.87 -42.07
C VAL A 871 -56.81 4.66 -41.39
N GLY A 872 -56.73 4.85 -40.08
CA GLY A 872 -57.70 5.66 -39.34
C GLY A 872 -57.51 7.17 -39.58
N GLU A 873 -58.59 7.94 -39.45
CA GLU A 873 -58.62 9.40 -39.70
C GLU A 873 -57.49 10.16 -38.97
N ASP A 874 -57.16 9.77 -37.73
CA ASP A 874 -56.13 10.42 -36.91
C ASP A 874 -54.69 10.27 -37.45
N GLN A 875 -54.43 9.27 -38.29
CA GLN A 875 -53.09 8.96 -38.82
C GLN A 875 -52.99 9.20 -40.33
N GLU A 876 -54.11 9.53 -40.99
CA GLU A 876 -54.20 9.66 -42.44
C GLU A 876 -53.31 10.80 -42.95
N ALA A 877 -53.33 11.96 -42.29
CA ALA A 877 -52.48 13.11 -42.61
C ALA A 877 -50.98 12.74 -42.61
N PHE A 878 -50.54 12.03 -41.57
CA PHE A 878 -49.15 11.61 -41.42
C PHE A 878 -48.73 10.55 -42.47
N VAL A 879 -49.61 9.58 -42.77
CA VAL A 879 -49.34 8.58 -43.83
C VAL A 879 -49.27 9.25 -45.21
N ARG A 880 -50.20 10.18 -45.52
CA ARG A 880 -50.18 10.96 -46.77
C ARG A 880 -48.90 11.79 -46.90
N LYS A 881 -48.42 12.39 -45.82
CA LYS A 881 -47.10 13.04 -45.80
C LYS A 881 -46.00 12.07 -46.23
N ASN A 882 -45.88 10.91 -45.57
CA ASN A 882 -44.82 9.93 -45.88
C ASN A 882 -44.88 9.42 -47.33
N LEU A 883 -46.08 9.21 -47.88
CA LEU A 883 -46.32 8.90 -49.28
C LEU A 883 -45.76 9.99 -50.22
N ILE A 884 -45.94 11.26 -49.87
CA ILE A 884 -45.41 12.41 -50.63
C ILE A 884 -43.87 12.47 -50.54
N TYR A 885 -43.28 12.22 -49.38
CA TYR A 885 -41.81 12.14 -49.22
C TYR A 885 -41.18 11.02 -50.06
N ALA A 886 -41.85 9.87 -50.13
CA ALA A 886 -41.46 8.78 -51.02
C ALA A 886 -41.55 9.21 -52.49
N ALA A 887 -42.66 9.80 -52.92
CA ALA A 887 -42.83 10.31 -54.28
C ALA A 887 -41.79 11.40 -54.65
N ARG A 888 -41.44 12.28 -53.70
CA ARG A 888 -40.35 13.25 -53.86
C ARG A 888 -39.03 12.55 -54.16
N SER A 889 -38.70 11.50 -53.40
CA SER A 889 -37.48 10.70 -53.62
C SER A 889 -37.47 10.02 -55.00
N LEU A 890 -38.60 9.45 -55.43
CA LEU A 890 -38.75 8.89 -56.78
C LEU A 890 -38.59 9.95 -57.88
N ASN A 891 -39.21 11.12 -57.71
CA ASN A 891 -39.16 12.22 -58.67
C ASN A 891 -37.76 12.84 -58.78
N ALA A 892 -37.02 12.89 -57.67
CA ALA A 892 -35.65 13.39 -57.66
C ALA A 892 -34.71 12.55 -58.56
N VAL A 893 -34.92 11.24 -58.61
CA VAL A 893 -34.13 10.32 -59.45
C VAL A 893 -34.65 10.30 -60.89
N ASN A 894 -35.96 10.21 -61.09
CA ASN A 894 -36.60 10.16 -62.40
C ASN A 894 -37.87 11.02 -62.43
N ARG A 895 -37.73 12.23 -62.97
CA ARG A 895 -38.81 13.24 -62.97
C ARG A 895 -39.94 12.83 -63.91
N GLN A 896 -41.14 12.64 -63.35
CA GLN A 896 -42.39 12.53 -64.11
C GLN A 896 -43.38 13.58 -63.62
N GLU A 897 -44.01 14.32 -64.56
CA GLU A 897 -45.01 15.35 -64.22
C GLU A 897 -46.22 14.75 -63.49
N THR A 898 -46.56 13.49 -63.79
CA THR A 898 -47.63 12.75 -63.11
C THR A 898 -47.41 12.55 -61.62
N ASP A 899 -46.14 12.50 -61.17
CA ASP A 899 -45.82 12.34 -59.74
C ASP A 899 -46.05 13.65 -58.97
N ILE A 900 -45.88 14.80 -59.64
CA ILE A 900 -46.15 16.12 -59.08
C ILE A 900 -47.66 16.32 -58.92
N ASP A 901 -48.43 16.04 -59.97
CA ASP A 901 -49.90 16.12 -59.92
C ASP A 901 -50.48 15.18 -58.85
N TRP A 902 -49.93 13.97 -58.74
CA TRP A 902 -50.32 13.00 -57.70
C TRP A 902 -50.00 13.52 -56.30
N ALA A 903 -48.79 14.06 -56.07
CA ALA A 903 -48.38 14.58 -54.78
C ALA A 903 -49.24 15.78 -54.35
N ILE A 904 -49.53 16.71 -55.26
CA ILE A 904 -50.48 17.82 -55.03
C ILE A 904 -51.88 17.29 -54.67
N GLY A 905 -52.32 16.22 -55.33
CA GLY A 905 -53.58 15.53 -55.01
C GLY A 905 -53.58 14.95 -53.59
N GLN A 906 -52.46 14.39 -53.12
CA GLN A 906 -52.33 13.88 -51.75
C GLN A 906 -52.32 14.99 -50.71
N VAL A 907 -51.65 16.12 -50.99
CA VAL A 907 -51.63 17.31 -50.11
C VAL A 907 -53.04 17.81 -49.83
N GLY A 908 -53.92 17.81 -50.83
CA GLY A 908 -55.31 18.25 -50.68
C GLY A 908 -56.15 17.45 -49.66
N GLY A 909 -55.68 16.27 -49.25
CA GLY A 909 -56.30 15.43 -48.22
C GLY A 909 -55.71 15.58 -46.82
N ILE A 910 -54.79 16.51 -46.60
CA ILE A 910 -54.15 16.74 -45.29
C ILE A 910 -54.85 17.90 -44.58
N GLU A 911 -55.54 17.60 -43.47
CA GLU A 911 -56.24 18.61 -42.67
C GLU A 911 -55.36 19.26 -41.59
N ASP A 912 -54.36 18.54 -41.08
CA ASP A 912 -53.46 19.07 -40.06
C ASP A 912 -52.52 20.12 -40.66
N PRO A 913 -52.47 21.36 -40.12
CA PRO A 913 -51.73 22.46 -40.73
C PRO A 913 -50.21 22.29 -40.65
N VAL A 914 -49.68 21.48 -39.73
CA VAL A 914 -48.24 21.20 -39.63
C VAL A 914 -47.85 20.21 -40.72
N GLU A 915 -48.54 19.07 -40.76
CA GLU A 915 -48.35 18.03 -41.77
C GLU A 915 -48.58 18.56 -43.19
N TYR A 916 -49.53 19.48 -43.37
CA TYR A 916 -49.84 20.13 -44.64
C TYR A 916 -48.66 20.98 -45.16
N VAL A 917 -48.05 21.78 -44.27
CA VAL A 917 -46.90 22.62 -44.64
C VAL A 917 -45.68 21.75 -44.94
N ASP A 918 -45.41 20.70 -44.16
CA ASP A 918 -44.33 19.75 -44.43
C ASP A 918 -44.50 19.05 -45.79
N ALA A 919 -45.73 18.63 -46.08
CA ALA A 919 -46.06 18.00 -47.36
C ALA A 919 -45.91 18.98 -48.53
N LEU A 920 -46.33 20.24 -48.37
CA LEU A 920 -46.10 21.30 -49.37
C LEU A 920 -44.62 21.61 -49.57
N ALA A 921 -43.81 21.59 -48.51
CA ALA A 921 -42.36 21.74 -48.61
C ALA A 921 -41.73 20.62 -49.44
N ALA A 922 -42.17 19.37 -49.24
CA ALA A 922 -41.73 18.24 -50.06
C ALA A 922 -42.14 18.39 -51.55
N VAL A 923 -43.35 18.89 -51.82
CA VAL A 923 -43.82 19.18 -53.19
C VAL A 923 -43.09 20.37 -53.81
N PHE A 924 -42.76 21.40 -53.03
CA PHE A 924 -42.00 22.58 -53.49
C PHE A 924 -40.67 22.17 -54.15
N ASP A 925 -40.01 21.15 -53.59
CA ASP A 925 -38.76 20.61 -54.13
C ASP A 925 -38.95 19.80 -55.44
N MET A 926 -40.12 19.21 -55.65
CA MET A 926 -40.46 18.44 -56.87
C MET A 926 -40.74 19.36 -58.06
N VAL A 927 -41.39 20.50 -57.82
CA VAL A 927 -41.79 21.47 -58.85
C VAL A 927 -40.58 22.26 -59.32
N ASN A 928 -40.44 22.56 -60.62
CA ASN A 928 -39.42 23.50 -61.15
C ASN A 928 -40.04 24.77 -61.75
N GLU A 929 -41.35 24.79 -61.97
CA GLU A 929 -42.04 25.93 -62.57
C GLU A 929 -42.12 27.11 -61.59
N PRO A 930 -41.64 28.31 -61.98
CA PRO A 930 -41.59 29.44 -61.06
C PRO A 930 -42.94 29.93 -60.54
N ALA A 931 -44.00 29.81 -61.35
CA ALA A 931 -45.35 30.24 -60.98
C ALA A 931 -45.96 29.30 -59.91
N GLN A 932 -45.88 27.98 -60.13
CA GLN A 932 -46.35 26.98 -59.18
C GLN A 932 -45.56 26.98 -57.87
N ARG A 933 -44.23 27.18 -57.92
CA ARG A 933 -43.43 27.36 -56.69
C ARG A 933 -43.89 28.57 -55.89
N LYS A 934 -44.23 29.68 -56.56
CA LYS A 934 -44.77 30.86 -55.88
C LYS A 934 -46.14 30.56 -55.24
N GLU A 935 -47.02 29.83 -55.93
CA GLU A 935 -48.32 29.41 -55.38
C GLU A 935 -48.16 28.51 -54.14
N ILE A 936 -47.26 27.53 -54.19
CA ILE A 936 -46.96 26.63 -53.06
C ILE A 936 -46.37 27.42 -51.88
N LEU A 937 -45.37 28.28 -52.14
CA LEU A 937 -44.77 29.12 -51.10
C LEU A 937 -45.82 30.02 -50.44
N SER A 938 -46.70 30.66 -51.22
CA SER A 938 -47.77 31.50 -50.69
C SER A 938 -48.74 30.69 -49.83
N ALA A 939 -49.11 29.47 -50.26
CA ALA A 939 -49.95 28.56 -49.49
C ALA A 939 -49.28 28.14 -48.17
N MET A 940 -47.97 27.86 -48.17
CA MET A 940 -47.19 27.61 -46.96
C MET A 940 -47.22 28.82 -46.02
N CYS A 941 -46.92 30.02 -46.52
CA CYS A 941 -46.94 31.26 -45.72
C CYS A 941 -48.30 31.52 -45.08
N HIS A 942 -49.39 31.41 -45.85
CA HIS A 942 -50.75 31.59 -45.36
C HIS A 942 -51.14 30.56 -44.29
N THR A 943 -50.73 29.30 -44.48
CA THR A 943 -51.12 28.20 -43.58
C THR A 943 -50.33 28.23 -42.29
N VAL A 944 -49.02 28.49 -42.35
CA VAL A 944 -48.15 28.54 -41.16
C VAL A 944 -48.65 29.55 -40.14
N VAL A 945 -49.12 30.71 -40.56
CA VAL A 945 -49.64 31.76 -39.64
C VAL A 945 -50.87 31.28 -38.85
N SER A 946 -51.59 30.27 -39.34
CA SER A 946 -52.76 29.69 -38.69
C SER A 946 -52.46 28.59 -37.67
N ILE A 947 -51.22 28.07 -37.58
CA ILE A 947 -50.84 26.98 -36.66
C ILE A 947 -51.11 27.40 -35.21
N PRO A 948 -51.91 26.69 -34.41
CA PRO A 948 -52.42 27.21 -33.13
C PRO A 948 -51.33 27.41 -32.06
N ILE A 949 -50.32 26.54 -32.01
CA ILE A 949 -49.30 26.54 -30.96
C ILE A 949 -48.17 27.53 -31.33
N PRO A 950 -47.91 28.60 -30.55
CA PRO A 950 -46.95 29.64 -30.90
C PRO A 950 -45.53 29.15 -31.14
N TYR A 951 -45.07 28.14 -30.40
CA TYR A 951 -43.73 27.57 -30.54
C TYR A 951 -43.56 26.79 -31.85
N ILE A 952 -44.50 25.88 -32.15
CA ILE A 952 -44.52 25.13 -33.42
C ILE A 952 -44.69 26.10 -34.58
N ARG A 953 -45.59 27.09 -34.45
CA ARG A 953 -45.77 28.15 -35.44
C ARG A 953 -44.45 28.89 -35.69
N LEU A 954 -43.72 29.28 -34.65
CA LEU A 954 -42.47 30.00 -34.79
C LEU A 954 -41.39 29.15 -35.46
N SER A 955 -41.28 27.86 -35.11
CA SER A 955 -40.43 26.89 -35.79
C SER A 955 -40.73 26.84 -37.29
N MET A 956 -41.99 26.55 -37.63
CA MET A 956 -42.45 26.41 -39.01
C MET A 956 -42.32 27.72 -39.80
N LEU A 957 -42.51 28.89 -39.15
CA LEU A 957 -42.24 30.18 -39.77
C LEU A 957 -40.77 30.31 -40.19
N PHE A 958 -39.84 29.84 -39.38
CA PHE A 958 -38.43 29.84 -39.77
C PHE A 958 -38.14 28.87 -40.91
N ASP A 959 -38.71 27.67 -40.88
CA ASP A 959 -38.53 26.68 -41.94
C ASP A 959 -39.05 27.21 -43.28
N VAL A 960 -40.27 27.76 -43.29
CA VAL A 960 -40.87 28.37 -44.49
C VAL A 960 -40.10 29.63 -44.95
N ALA A 961 -39.55 30.41 -44.02
CA ALA A 961 -38.73 31.57 -44.38
C ALA A 961 -37.45 31.20 -45.13
N GLN A 962 -36.87 30.01 -44.91
CA GLN A 962 -35.73 29.54 -45.70
C GLN A 962 -36.09 29.38 -47.19
N PHE A 963 -37.30 28.88 -47.48
CA PHE A 963 -37.80 28.76 -48.85
C PHE A 963 -37.99 30.14 -49.48
N ALA A 964 -38.61 31.08 -48.75
CA ALA A 964 -38.80 32.46 -49.21
C ALA A 964 -37.47 33.21 -49.44
N GLU A 965 -36.48 33.04 -48.55
CA GLU A 965 -35.14 33.66 -48.66
C GLU A 965 -34.31 33.08 -49.82
N THR A 966 -34.51 31.80 -50.13
CA THR A 966 -33.85 31.11 -51.25
C THR A 966 -34.47 31.53 -52.58
N TYR A 967 -35.80 31.69 -52.60
CA TYR A 967 -36.56 32.03 -53.80
C TYR A 967 -36.60 33.54 -54.09
N GLY A 968 -36.35 34.39 -53.08
CA GLY A 968 -36.23 35.84 -53.21
C GLY A 968 -37.56 36.58 -53.33
N ASP A 969 -38.64 36.05 -52.76
CA ASP A 969 -39.97 36.70 -52.79
C ASP A 969 -40.12 37.68 -51.60
N GLU A 970 -40.03 38.98 -51.89
CA GLU A 970 -40.05 40.04 -50.86
C GLU A 970 -41.39 40.17 -50.14
N GLU A 971 -42.50 39.96 -50.85
CA GLU A 971 -43.84 40.12 -50.26
C GLU A 971 -44.07 39.07 -49.18
N GLU A 972 -43.70 37.82 -49.48
CA GLU A 972 -43.81 36.69 -48.56
C GLU A 972 -42.82 36.79 -47.39
N ILE A 973 -41.59 37.31 -47.62
CA ILE A 973 -40.62 37.55 -46.53
C ILE A 973 -41.17 38.57 -45.52
N ASP A 974 -41.79 39.66 -45.99
CA ASP A 974 -42.36 40.67 -45.11
C ASP A 974 -43.56 40.11 -44.30
N GLU A 975 -44.42 39.30 -44.92
CA GLU A 975 -45.52 38.62 -44.22
C GLU A 975 -45.02 37.61 -43.17
N LEU A 976 -43.99 36.83 -43.50
CA LEU A 976 -43.37 35.88 -42.56
C LEU A 976 -42.68 36.61 -41.39
N LEU A 977 -41.98 37.71 -41.64
CA LEU A 977 -41.37 38.54 -40.60
C LEU A 977 -42.43 39.12 -39.65
N ASP A 978 -43.52 39.64 -40.20
CA ASP A 978 -44.65 40.13 -39.39
C ASP A 978 -45.30 38.98 -38.60
N GLY A 979 -45.38 37.79 -39.20
CA GLY A 979 -45.83 36.56 -38.56
C GLY A 979 -44.92 36.16 -37.39
N MET A 980 -43.61 36.20 -37.57
CA MET A 980 -42.62 35.90 -36.53
C MET A 980 -42.70 36.91 -35.39
N GLU A 981 -42.79 38.22 -35.68
CA GLU A 981 -42.89 39.26 -34.66
C GLU A 981 -44.15 39.10 -33.81
N LYS A 982 -45.30 38.89 -34.46
CA LYS A 982 -46.58 38.63 -33.77
C LYS A 982 -46.49 37.37 -32.93
N THR A 983 -45.90 36.29 -33.46
CA THR A 983 -45.80 35.01 -32.75
C THR A 983 -44.86 35.11 -31.56
N ALA A 984 -43.71 35.76 -31.71
CA ALA A 984 -42.74 36.01 -30.64
C ALA A 984 -43.35 36.83 -29.49
N GLY A 985 -44.31 37.72 -29.78
CA GLY A 985 -45.06 38.46 -28.76
C GLY A 985 -45.97 37.61 -27.86
N HIS A 986 -46.24 36.35 -28.23
CA HIS A 986 -47.02 35.41 -27.41
C HIS A 986 -46.12 34.50 -26.54
N ILE A 987 -44.80 34.50 -26.77
CA ILE A 987 -43.81 33.71 -26.04
C ILE A 987 -43.39 34.44 -24.75
N GLN A 988 -43.41 33.74 -23.63
CA GLN A 988 -43.12 34.25 -22.29
C GLN A 988 -41.64 34.14 -21.90
N ILE A 989 -40.83 33.36 -22.62
CA ILE A 989 -39.39 33.20 -22.38
C ILE A 989 -38.61 34.28 -23.14
N PRO A 990 -38.06 35.31 -22.46
CA PRO A 990 -37.46 36.47 -23.11
C PRO A 990 -36.26 36.15 -24.02
N PHE A 991 -35.46 35.15 -23.67
CA PHE A 991 -34.33 34.69 -24.47
C PHE A 991 -34.80 34.18 -25.83
N ILE A 992 -35.90 33.43 -25.90
CA ILE A 992 -36.45 32.96 -27.18
C ILE A 992 -36.91 34.13 -28.03
N THR A 993 -37.66 35.07 -27.47
CA THR A 993 -38.06 36.29 -28.19
C THR A 993 -36.84 37.05 -28.74
N ALA A 994 -35.77 37.17 -27.95
CA ALA A 994 -34.54 37.83 -28.37
C ALA A 994 -33.78 37.05 -29.46
N MET A 995 -33.75 35.71 -29.37
CA MET A 995 -33.19 34.84 -30.41
C MET A 995 -34.01 34.93 -31.71
N THR A 996 -35.34 35.04 -31.61
CA THR A 996 -36.21 35.26 -32.77
C THR A 996 -35.88 36.58 -33.47
N GLN A 997 -35.80 37.67 -32.70
CA GLN A 997 -35.41 38.98 -33.21
C GLN A 997 -34.01 38.96 -33.82
N GLN A 998 -33.09 38.19 -33.25
CA GLN A 998 -31.76 37.95 -33.81
C GLN A 998 -31.83 37.28 -35.18
N ARG A 999 -32.57 36.17 -35.36
CA ARG A 999 -32.73 35.51 -36.68
C ARG A 999 -33.39 36.46 -37.68
N MET A 1000 -34.45 37.15 -37.28
CA MET A 1000 -35.15 38.10 -38.15
C MET A 1000 -34.19 39.19 -38.66
N ALA A 1001 -33.36 39.75 -37.77
CA ALA A 1001 -32.32 40.70 -38.16
C ALA A 1001 -31.30 40.07 -39.11
N GLN A 1002 -30.79 38.87 -38.80
CA GLN A 1002 -29.83 38.16 -39.65
C GLN A 1002 -30.39 37.85 -41.04
N MET A 1003 -31.65 37.43 -41.13
CA MET A 1003 -32.37 37.19 -42.39
C MET A 1003 -32.55 38.48 -43.19
N LEU A 1004 -32.91 39.59 -42.56
CA LEU A 1004 -32.95 40.89 -43.24
C LEU A 1004 -31.56 41.35 -43.70
N PHE A 1005 -30.49 40.98 -42.98
CA PHE A 1005 -29.11 41.24 -43.41
C PHE A 1005 -28.67 40.34 -44.57
N SER A 1006 -29.03 39.06 -44.58
CA SER A 1006 -28.76 38.18 -45.72
C SER A 1006 -29.52 38.67 -46.95
N PHE A 1007 -30.77 39.09 -46.76
CA PHE A 1007 -31.60 39.71 -47.78
C PHE A 1007 -30.99 41.02 -48.30
N TYR A 1008 -30.52 41.90 -47.42
CA TYR A 1008 -29.79 43.12 -47.81
C TYR A 1008 -28.52 42.80 -48.61
N ARG A 1009 -27.73 41.79 -48.19
CA ARG A 1009 -26.54 41.36 -48.93
C ARG A 1009 -26.87 40.85 -50.34
N LYS A 1010 -28.00 40.15 -50.50
CA LYS A 1010 -28.47 39.62 -51.80
C LYS A 1010 -29.10 40.69 -52.69
N SER A 1011 -29.95 41.56 -52.13
CA SER A 1011 -30.77 42.53 -52.89
C SER A 1011 -30.17 43.94 -53.00
N GLY A 1012 -29.26 44.33 -52.09
CA GLY A 1012 -28.69 45.68 -51.98
C GLY A 1012 -29.65 46.76 -51.47
N LYS A 1013 -30.86 46.40 -51.02
CA LYS A 1013 -31.91 47.36 -50.63
C LYS A 1013 -31.71 47.95 -49.23
N ALA A 1014 -31.49 49.26 -49.15
CA ALA A 1014 -31.28 49.97 -47.88
C ALA A 1014 -32.46 49.87 -46.88
N ALA A 1015 -33.69 49.65 -47.36
CA ALA A 1015 -34.87 49.47 -46.50
C ALA A 1015 -34.76 48.22 -45.60
N ALA A 1016 -34.25 47.10 -46.14
CA ALA A 1016 -34.04 45.87 -45.37
C ALA A 1016 -32.96 46.07 -44.29
N GLN A 1017 -31.88 46.80 -44.62
CA GLN A 1017 -30.84 47.15 -43.66
C GLN A 1017 -31.39 48.03 -42.52
N GLN A 1018 -32.21 49.03 -42.87
CA GLN A 1018 -32.81 49.93 -41.89
C GLN A 1018 -33.76 49.18 -40.95
N ARG A 1019 -34.61 48.30 -41.50
CA ARG A 1019 -35.52 47.44 -40.71
C ARG A 1019 -34.75 46.49 -39.80
N ALA A 1020 -33.64 45.90 -40.28
CA ALA A 1020 -32.79 45.05 -39.45
C ALA A 1020 -32.14 45.82 -38.29
N VAL A 1021 -31.67 47.05 -38.53
CA VAL A 1021 -31.12 47.92 -37.48
C VAL A 1021 -32.20 48.30 -36.46
N GLU A 1022 -33.43 48.58 -36.90
CA GLU A 1022 -34.56 48.86 -36.03
C GLU A 1022 -34.88 47.65 -35.13
N ILE A 1023 -34.94 46.44 -35.68
CA ILE A 1023 -35.13 45.20 -34.91
C ILE A 1023 -34.00 45.03 -33.89
N VAL A 1024 -32.73 45.12 -34.31
CA VAL A 1024 -31.58 45.00 -33.39
C VAL A 1024 -31.64 46.02 -32.26
N SER A 1025 -32.07 47.25 -32.55
CA SER A 1025 -32.18 48.30 -31.53
C SER A 1025 -33.28 48.02 -30.50
N ALA A 1026 -34.34 47.31 -30.89
CA ALA A 1026 -35.48 46.94 -30.06
C ALA A 1026 -35.24 45.68 -29.21
N ILE A 1027 -34.16 44.92 -29.45
CA ILE A 1027 -33.82 43.73 -28.66
C ILE A 1027 -33.57 44.12 -27.19
N ASP A 1028 -34.34 43.51 -26.29
CA ASP A 1028 -34.25 43.75 -24.84
C ASP A 1028 -33.03 43.06 -24.20
N ASP A 1029 -32.55 41.98 -24.81
CA ASP A 1029 -31.37 41.24 -24.39
C ASP A 1029 -30.08 42.00 -24.73
N ASP A 1030 -29.40 42.50 -23.69
CA ASP A 1030 -28.18 43.30 -23.86
C ASP A 1030 -27.03 42.53 -24.54
N ARG A 1031 -26.95 41.21 -24.35
CA ARG A 1031 -25.90 40.39 -24.93
C ARG A 1031 -26.11 40.17 -26.42
N ILE A 1032 -27.30 39.71 -26.79
CA ILE A 1032 -27.66 39.46 -28.19
C ILE A 1032 -27.62 40.77 -28.98
N ARG A 1033 -28.14 41.85 -28.39
CA ARG A 1033 -28.05 43.18 -29.00
C ARG A 1033 -26.60 43.62 -29.21
N TYR A 1034 -25.73 43.43 -28.21
CA TYR A 1034 -24.31 43.77 -28.33
C TYR A 1034 -23.60 42.96 -29.42
N SER A 1035 -23.80 41.63 -29.44
CA SER A 1035 -23.14 40.76 -30.42
C SER A 1035 -23.55 41.12 -31.85
N LEU A 1036 -24.85 41.37 -32.09
CA LEU A 1036 -25.35 41.78 -33.39
C LEU A 1036 -24.81 43.15 -33.80
N MET A 1037 -24.84 44.15 -32.92
CA MET A 1037 -24.29 45.48 -33.26
C MET A 1037 -22.81 45.42 -33.66
N VAL A 1038 -22.01 44.57 -32.98
CA VAL A 1038 -20.60 44.33 -33.33
C VAL A 1038 -20.46 43.63 -34.68
N GLN A 1039 -21.22 42.56 -34.93
CA GLN A 1039 -21.22 41.83 -36.20
C GLN A 1039 -21.59 42.72 -37.40
N LEU A 1040 -22.38 43.76 -37.15
CA LEU A 1040 -22.91 44.67 -38.16
C LEU A 1040 -22.08 45.94 -38.37
N GLU A 1041 -20.90 46.01 -37.73
CA GLU A 1041 -19.98 47.16 -37.78
C GLU A 1041 -20.65 48.52 -37.45
N GLN A 1042 -21.76 48.50 -36.72
CA GLN A 1042 -22.47 49.72 -36.31
C GLN A 1042 -21.71 50.39 -35.16
N ALA A 1043 -21.64 51.72 -35.18
CA ALA A 1043 -20.98 52.47 -34.11
C ALA A 1043 -21.77 52.29 -32.79
N MET A 1044 -21.14 51.66 -31.81
CA MET A 1044 -21.74 51.48 -30.48
C MET A 1044 -22.17 52.83 -29.88
N PRO A 1045 -23.39 52.95 -29.33
CA PRO A 1045 -23.84 54.17 -28.68
C PRO A 1045 -22.88 54.57 -27.55
N GLN A 1046 -22.49 55.86 -27.47
CA GLN A 1046 -21.58 56.37 -26.43
C GLN A 1046 -22.09 56.11 -24.99
N SER A 1047 -23.38 55.85 -24.82
CA SER A 1047 -24.04 55.55 -23.54
C SER A 1047 -23.73 54.15 -22.97
N TRP A 1048 -23.17 53.21 -23.74
CA TRP A 1048 -23.02 51.80 -23.33
C TRP A 1048 -21.96 51.59 -22.23
N ARG A 1049 -20.86 52.35 -22.23
CA ARG A 1049 -19.79 52.21 -21.22
C ARG A 1049 -20.27 52.43 -19.79
N ASN A 1050 -21.37 53.16 -19.61
CA ASN A 1050 -21.93 53.47 -18.29
C ASN A 1050 -23.08 52.54 -17.89
N SER A 1051 -23.47 51.57 -18.74
CA SER A 1051 -24.54 50.61 -18.43
C SER A 1051 -24.03 49.47 -17.54
N VAL A 1052 -24.95 48.72 -16.93
CA VAL A 1052 -24.62 47.51 -16.15
C VAL A 1052 -23.93 46.48 -17.05
N TYR A 1053 -24.46 46.25 -18.25
CA TYR A 1053 -23.88 45.31 -19.20
C TYR A 1053 -22.51 45.76 -19.74
N GLY A 1054 -22.29 47.07 -19.92
CA GLY A 1054 -20.96 47.62 -20.24
C GLY A 1054 -19.89 47.23 -19.20
N ARG A 1055 -20.26 47.25 -17.91
CA ARG A 1055 -19.36 46.79 -16.83
C ARG A 1055 -19.15 45.27 -16.81
N ILE A 1056 -20.16 44.49 -17.22
CA ILE A 1056 -20.02 43.04 -17.41
C ILE A 1056 -18.97 42.75 -18.50
N LEU A 1057 -18.99 43.48 -19.61
CA LEU A 1057 -18.00 43.35 -20.68
C LEU A 1057 -16.58 43.78 -20.25
N ASP A 1058 -16.45 44.84 -19.46
CA ASP A 1058 -15.15 45.23 -18.89
C ASP A 1058 -14.58 44.12 -17.98
N CYS A 1059 -15.43 43.50 -17.16
CA CYS A 1059 -15.03 42.36 -16.33
C CYS A 1059 -14.75 41.11 -17.18
N ARG A 1060 -15.48 40.86 -18.26
CA ARG A 1060 -15.20 39.76 -19.21
C ARG A 1060 -13.77 39.83 -19.73
N ASN A 1061 -13.32 41.01 -20.16
CA ASN A 1061 -11.95 41.19 -20.66
C ASN A 1061 -10.91 40.89 -19.58
N LYS A 1062 -11.14 41.35 -18.34
CA LYS A 1062 -10.26 41.09 -17.18
C LYS A 1062 -10.24 39.61 -16.75
N ILE A 1063 -11.36 38.89 -16.90
CA ILE A 1063 -11.42 37.44 -16.61
C ILE A 1063 -10.60 36.68 -17.64
N ARG A 1064 -10.76 37.00 -18.94
CA ARG A 1064 -9.99 36.36 -20.01
C ARG A 1064 -8.48 36.63 -19.92
N SER A 1065 -8.08 37.77 -19.35
CA SER A 1065 -6.67 38.10 -19.11
C SER A 1065 -6.12 37.61 -17.76
N GLY A 1066 -6.97 37.02 -16.90
CA GLY A 1066 -6.58 36.56 -15.56
C GLY A 1066 -6.36 37.68 -14.53
N GLU A 1067 -6.71 38.93 -14.84
CA GLU A 1067 -6.46 40.11 -13.99
C GLU A 1067 -7.63 40.47 -13.06
N CYS A 1068 -8.71 39.67 -13.05
CA CYS A 1068 -9.92 40.02 -12.32
C CYS A 1068 -9.74 39.92 -10.79
N THR A 1069 -9.80 41.06 -10.09
CA THR A 1069 -9.61 41.11 -8.64
C THR A 1069 -10.91 40.97 -7.86
N THR A 1070 -10.81 40.64 -6.57
CA THR A 1070 -11.97 40.64 -5.65
C THR A 1070 -12.65 42.01 -5.54
N LYS A 1071 -11.92 43.11 -5.75
CA LYS A 1071 -12.51 44.46 -5.79
C LYS A 1071 -13.35 44.69 -7.04
N ASP A 1072 -12.90 44.19 -8.19
CA ASP A 1072 -13.66 44.24 -9.44
C ASP A 1072 -14.98 43.47 -9.31
N MET A 1073 -14.95 42.29 -8.66
CA MET A 1073 -16.15 41.50 -8.38
C MET A 1073 -17.17 42.24 -7.50
N VAL A 1074 -16.71 42.89 -6.43
CA VAL A 1074 -17.60 43.68 -5.56
C VAL A 1074 -18.17 44.89 -6.29
N ALA A 1075 -17.39 45.52 -7.17
CA ALA A 1075 -17.87 46.64 -7.97
C ALA A 1075 -18.94 46.20 -9.00
N LEU A 1076 -18.75 45.02 -9.60
CA LEU A 1076 -19.72 44.43 -10.53
C LEU A 1076 -21.01 44.01 -9.83
N ASP A 1077 -20.93 43.31 -8.68
CA ASP A 1077 -22.10 42.93 -7.89
C ASP A 1077 -22.95 44.16 -7.53
N ARG A 1078 -22.30 45.24 -7.08
CA ARG A 1078 -22.98 46.52 -6.82
C ARG A 1078 -23.63 47.09 -8.08
N ALA A 1079 -22.99 46.97 -9.24
CA ALA A 1079 -23.55 47.45 -10.50
C ALA A 1079 -24.79 46.64 -10.91
N ILE A 1080 -24.73 45.31 -10.85
CA ILE A 1080 -25.87 44.44 -11.19
C ILE A 1080 -27.07 44.76 -10.27
N ARG A 1081 -26.82 44.94 -8.97
CA ARG A 1081 -27.86 45.30 -7.99
C ARG A 1081 -28.51 46.68 -8.22
N THR A 1082 -27.95 47.54 -9.08
CA THR A 1082 -28.59 48.82 -9.45
C THR A 1082 -29.75 48.65 -10.43
N ALA A 1083 -29.81 47.53 -11.16
CA ALA A 1083 -30.97 47.23 -12.01
C ALA A 1083 -32.23 47.08 -11.15
N SER A 1084 -33.34 47.73 -11.49
CA SER A 1084 -34.56 47.70 -10.68
C SER A 1084 -35.32 46.36 -10.76
N ASP A 1085 -35.23 45.67 -11.89
CA ASP A 1085 -35.91 44.40 -12.12
C ASP A 1085 -35.02 43.21 -11.72
N ARG A 1086 -35.56 42.32 -10.88
CA ARG A 1086 -34.86 41.12 -10.40
C ARG A 1086 -34.68 40.08 -11.49
N ALA A 1087 -35.60 40.00 -12.46
CA ALA A 1087 -35.43 39.14 -13.62
C ALA A 1087 -34.17 39.53 -14.40
N LYS A 1088 -33.98 40.83 -14.69
CA LYS A 1088 -32.77 41.34 -15.34
C LYS A 1088 -31.50 41.09 -14.53
N ARG A 1089 -31.57 41.16 -13.19
CA ARG A 1089 -30.41 40.81 -12.33
C ARG A 1089 -30.03 39.35 -12.45
N ALA A 1090 -31.02 38.44 -12.41
CA ALA A 1090 -30.79 37.01 -12.56
C ALA A 1090 -30.10 36.73 -13.91
N VAL A 1091 -30.61 37.32 -15.00
CA VAL A 1091 -29.99 37.26 -16.34
C VAL A 1091 -28.54 37.76 -16.32
N TYR A 1092 -28.26 38.94 -15.75
CA TYR A 1092 -26.90 39.47 -15.69
C TYR A 1092 -25.92 38.58 -14.91
N TYR A 1093 -26.36 37.94 -13.82
CA TYR A 1093 -25.54 36.96 -13.11
C TYR A 1093 -25.35 35.67 -13.92
N THR A 1094 -26.37 35.21 -14.65
CA THR A 1094 -26.28 34.05 -15.56
C THR A 1094 -25.28 34.31 -16.70
N GLU A 1095 -25.32 35.49 -17.32
CA GLU A 1095 -24.34 35.85 -18.36
C GLU A 1095 -22.91 35.85 -17.82
N PHE A 1096 -22.74 36.32 -16.59
CA PHE A 1096 -21.43 36.34 -15.97
C PHE A 1096 -20.96 34.94 -15.52
N TYR A 1097 -21.89 34.06 -15.13
CA TYR A 1097 -21.63 32.63 -14.96
C TYR A 1097 -21.06 32.02 -16.24
N LEU A 1098 -21.70 32.24 -17.39
CA LEU A 1098 -21.25 31.73 -18.69
C LEU A 1098 -19.87 32.26 -19.07
N ILE A 1099 -19.63 33.56 -18.88
CA ILE A 1099 -18.31 34.17 -19.11
C ILE A 1099 -17.22 33.53 -18.25
N ALA A 1100 -17.48 33.29 -16.97
CA ALA A 1100 -16.53 32.67 -16.06
C ALA A 1100 -16.30 31.18 -16.39
N ARG A 1101 -17.36 30.48 -16.81
CA ARG A 1101 -17.31 29.08 -17.22
C ARG A 1101 -16.49 28.88 -18.50
N ASN A 1102 -16.73 29.70 -19.52
CA ASN A 1102 -15.98 29.69 -20.79
C ASN A 1102 -14.49 30.10 -20.60
N ALA A 1103 -14.15 30.71 -19.46
CA ALA A 1103 -12.79 31.07 -19.08
C ALA A 1103 -12.17 30.08 -18.05
N GLU A 1104 -12.79 28.91 -17.86
CA GLU A 1104 -12.35 27.83 -16.96
C GLU A 1104 -12.23 28.23 -15.47
N GLN A 1105 -12.91 29.31 -15.05
CA GLN A 1105 -12.92 29.76 -13.65
C GLN A 1105 -14.10 29.18 -12.86
N GLN A 1106 -14.05 27.87 -12.60
CA GLN A 1106 -15.14 27.10 -11.99
C GLN A 1106 -15.72 27.71 -10.71
N ALA A 1107 -14.86 28.05 -9.74
CA ALA A 1107 -15.30 28.56 -8.44
C ALA A 1107 -16.00 29.93 -8.55
N LEU A 1108 -15.61 30.74 -9.55
CA LEU A 1108 -16.28 32.00 -9.82
C LEU A 1108 -17.63 31.74 -10.51
N ALA A 1109 -17.65 30.87 -11.51
CA ALA A 1109 -18.86 30.47 -12.22
C ALA A 1109 -19.93 29.99 -11.24
N ASP A 1110 -19.62 28.99 -10.40
CA ASP A 1110 -20.57 28.44 -9.42
C ASP A 1110 -21.13 29.51 -8.48
N ARG A 1111 -20.28 30.44 -8.03
CA ARG A 1111 -20.74 31.56 -7.18
C ARG A 1111 -21.71 32.48 -7.91
N MET A 1112 -21.48 32.76 -9.19
CA MET A 1112 -22.32 33.66 -9.97
C MET A 1112 -23.66 33.01 -10.33
N LEU A 1113 -23.66 31.71 -10.62
CA LEU A 1113 -24.89 30.94 -10.80
C LEU A 1113 -25.75 30.95 -9.52
N LEU A 1114 -25.13 30.77 -8.35
CA LEU A 1114 -25.83 30.90 -7.06
C LEU A 1114 -26.45 32.29 -6.87
N CYS A 1115 -25.74 33.36 -7.26
CA CYS A 1115 -26.29 34.72 -7.19
C CYS A 1115 -27.49 34.90 -8.13
N ALA A 1116 -27.45 34.31 -9.33
CA ALA A 1116 -28.57 34.34 -10.28
C ALA A 1116 -29.80 33.64 -9.70
N LEU A 1117 -29.62 32.43 -9.16
CA LEU A 1117 -30.68 31.65 -8.52
C LEU A 1117 -31.26 32.36 -7.29
N ASP A 1118 -30.43 33.04 -6.50
CA ASP A 1118 -30.88 33.83 -5.35
C ASP A 1118 -31.77 35.01 -5.75
N GLU A 1119 -31.45 35.73 -6.83
CA GLU A 1119 -32.30 36.80 -7.34
C GLU A 1119 -33.61 36.24 -7.95
N ALA A 1120 -33.55 35.09 -8.64
CA ALA A 1120 -34.73 34.41 -9.20
C ALA A 1120 -35.68 33.90 -8.10
N ARG A 1121 -35.16 33.27 -7.05
CA ARG A 1121 -35.92 32.63 -5.95
C ARG A 1121 -36.90 33.58 -5.24
N ILE A 1122 -36.65 34.87 -5.26
CA ILE A 1122 -37.46 35.88 -4.58
C ILE A 1122 -38.44 36.61 -5.52
N ILE A 1123 -38.51 36.22 -6.80
CA ILE A 1123 -39.49 36.73 -7.77
C ILE A 1123 -40.88 36.17 -7.45
N ARG A 1124 -41.89 37.02 -7.55
CA ARG A 1124 -43.33 36.70 -7.47
C ARG A 1124 -44.06 37.44 -8.60
N PRO A 1125 -45.15 36.89 -9.18
CA PRO A 1125 -45.76 35.57 -8.92
C PRO A 1125 -44.87 34.39 -9.35
N LEU A 1126 -45.28 33.16 -8.99
CA LEU A 1126 -44.53 31.93 -9.27
C LEU A 1126 -44.39 31.64 -10.77
N SER A 1127 -45.41 31.93 -11.57
CA SER A 1127 -45.34 31.81 -13.04
C SER A 1127 -44.19 32.64 -13.63
N ARG A 1128 -44.08 33.91 -13.22
CA ARG A 1128 -42.97 34.78 -13.64
C ARG A 1128 -41.61 34.25 -13.20
N ARG A 1129 -41.52 33.59 -12.03
CA ARG A 1129 -40.28 32.96 -11.59
C ARG A 1129 -39.93 31.76 -12.46
N ALA A 1130 -40.89 30.90 -12.76
CA ALA A 1130 -40.70 29.75 -13.63
C ALA A 1130 -40.19 30.19 -15.01
N PHE A 1131 -40.77 31.23 -15.60
CA PHE A 1131 -40.28 31.80 -16.87
C PHE A 1131 -38.87 32.37 -16.78
N VAL A 1132 -38.48 33.02 -15.67
CA VAL A 1132 -37.10 33.51 -15.47
C VAL A 1132 -36.11 32.34 -15.31
N LEU A 1133 -36.50 31.27 -14.63
CA LEU A 1133 -35.66 30.07 -14.52
C LEU A 1133 -35.55 29.35 -15.88
N GLY A 1134 -36.64 29.26 -16.64
CA GLY A 1134 -36.64 28.76 -18.02
C GLY A 1134 -35.71 29.59 -18.93
N ASP A 1135 -35.80 30.92 -18.85
CA ASP A 1135 -34.90 31.85 -19.57
C ASP A 1135 -33.43 31.61 -19.21
N MET A 1136 -33.12 31.41 -17.92
CA MET A 1136 -31.76 31.05 -17.49
C MET A 1136 -31.31 29.71 -18.06
N ALA A 1137 -32.18 28.70 -18.07
CA ALA A 1137 -31.86 27.38 -18.60
C ALA A 1137 -31.60 27.42 -20.11
N CYS A 1138 -32.48 28.06 -20.89
CA CYS A 1138 -32.30 28.21 -22.33
C CYS A 1138 -30.96 28.90 -22.68
N ARG A 1139 -30.57 29.94 -21.93
CA ARG A 1139 -29.26 30.61 -22.11
C ARG A 1139 -28.06 29.70 -21.84
N ILE A 1140 -28.16 28.88 -20.80
CA ILE A 1140 -27.09 27.97 -20.40
C ILE A 1140 -26.98 26.81 -21.38
N TYR A 1141 -28.12 26.31 -21.86
CA TYR A 1141 -28.20 25.27 -22.86
C TYR A 1141 -27.61 25.72 -24.20
N ALA A 1142 -27.90 26.95 -24.63
CA ALA A 1142 -27.34 27.53 -25.86
C ALA A 1142 -25.80 27.66 -25.87
N GLU A 1143 -25.14 27.51 -24.72
CA GLU A 1143 -23.67 27.44 -24.59
C GLU A 1143 -23.17 26.00 -24.38
N HIS A 1144 -23.98 24.99 -24.70
CA HIS A 1144 -23.69 23.56 -24.57
C HIS A 1144 -23.43 23.07 -23.13
N TYR A 1145 -23.99 23.75 -22.11
CA TYR A 1145 -23.91 23.30 -20.71
C TYR A 1145 -25.18 22.57 -20.28
N GLU A 1146 -25.40 21.38 -20.86
CA GLU A 1146 -26.66 20.64 -20.77
C GLU A 1146 -27.03 20.23 -19.33
N ASP A 1147 -26.09 19.68 -18.57
CA ASP A 1147 -26.35 19.21 -17.20
C ASP A 1147 -26.89 20.34 -16.30
N ARG A 1148 -26.27 21.52 -16.35
CA ARG A 1148 -26.68 22.68 -15.55
C ARG A 1148 -27.98 23.29 -16.05
N SER A 1149 -28.23 23.25 -17.35
CA SER A 1149 -29.53 23.65 -17.89
C SER A 1149 -30.64 22.76 -17.36
N ARG A 1150 -30.46 21.44 -17.39
CA ARG A 1150 -31.44 20.45 -16.91
C ARG A 1150 -31.79 20.67 -15.44
N GLU A 1151 -30.79 20.89 -14.59
CA GLU A 1151 -31.02 21.22 -13.18
C GLU A 1151 -31.88 22.48 -12.98
N ILE A 1152 -31.70 23.50 -13.82
CA ILE A 1152 -32.44 24.76 -13.73
C ILE A 1152 -33.86 24.62 -14.29
N ILE A 1153 -34.04 23.82 -15.34
CA ILE A 1153 -35.36 23.40 -15.82
C ILE A 1153 -36.13 22.67 -14.72
N ASP A 1154 -35.50 21.72 -14.03
CA ASP A 1154 -36.13 21.01 -12.92
C ASP A 1154 -36.57 21.97 -11.80
N MET A 1155 -35.77 23.01 -11.53
CA MET A 1155 -36.17 24.08 -10.61
C MET A 1155 -37.36 24.89 -11.14
N ALA A 1156 -37.40 25.21 -12.43
CA ALA A 1156 -38.52 25.92 -13.07
C ALA A 1156 -39.82 25.10 -12.99
N VAL A 1157 -39.75 23.81 -13.31
CA VAL A 1157 -40.82 22.82 -13.18
C VAL A 1157 -41.28 22.70 -11.73
N GLY A 1158 -40.34 22.64 -10.78
CA GLY A 1158 -40.64 22.63 -9.36
C GLY A 1158 -41.41 23.88 -8.89
N GLU A 1159 -41.11 25.06 -9.43
CA GLU A 1159 -41.86 26.28 -9.15
C GLU A 1159 -43.24 26.28 -9.81
N ALA A 1160 -43.37 25.70 -11.01
CA ALA A 1160 -44.64 25.50 -11.71
C ALA A 1160 -45.59 24.58 -10.91
N LEU A 1161 -45.10 23.45 -10.38
CA LEU A 1161 -45.88 22.54 -9.50
C LEU A 1161 -46.54 23.26 -8.31
N ASN A 1162 -45.92 24.33 -7.83
CA ASN A 1162 -46.39 25.09 -6.67
C ASN A 1162 -47.45 26.15 -7.01
N ILE A 1163 -47.81 26.31 -8.29
CA ILE A 1163 -48.91 27.16 -8.75
C ILE A 1163 -50.24 26.44 -8.49
N ARG A 1164 -51.14 27.09 -7.75
CA ARG A 1164 -52.44 26.50 -7.36
C ARG A 1164 -53.48 26.47 -8.47
N ASP A 1165 -53.38 27.40 -9.41
CA ASP A 1165 -54.27 27.47 -10.57
C ASP A 1165 -53.77 26.50 -11.63
N SER A 1166 -54.56 25.45 -11.93
CA SER A 1166 -54.16 24.43 -12.89
C SER A 1166 -53.99 25.00 -14.30
N THR A 1167 -54.80 25.99 -14.69
CA THR A 1167 -54.70 26.58 -16.04
C THR A 1167 -53.38 27.31 -16.24
N ILE A 1168 -52.99 28.12 -15.26
CA ILE A 1168 -51.70 28.84 -15.28
C ILE A 1168 -50.52 27.87 -15.14
N ARG A 1169 -50.68 26.80 -14.36
CA ARG A 1169 -49.63 25.80 -14.20
C ARG A 1169 -49.37 25.05 -15.50
N ASP A 1170 -50.42 24.59 -16.16
CA ASP A 1170 -50.32 23.82 -17.39
C ASP A 1170 -49.77 24.72 -18.52
N GLU A 1171 -50.19 26.00 -18.58
CA GLU A 1171 -49.58 27.01 -19.46
C GLU A 1171 -48.07 27.17 -19.22
N VAL A 1172 -47.62 27.23 -17.95
CA VAL A 1172 -46.19 27.32 -17.63
C VAL A 1172 -45.42 26.05 -18.02
N TYR A 1173 -46.05 24.88 -17.95
CA TYR A 1173 -45.43 23.63 -18.38
C TYR A 1173 -45.22 23.57 -19.88
N ASP A 1174 -46.29 23.85 -20.63
CA ASP A 1174 -46.26 23.85 -22.09
C ASP A 1174 -45.22 24.87 -22.58
N GLU A 1175 -45.14 26.04 -21.94
CA GLU A 1175 -44.13 27.05 -22.22
C GLU A 1175 -42.70 26.52 -22.00
N LEU A 1176 -42.43 25.88 -20.87
CA LEU A 1176 -41.08 25.37 -20.53
C LEU A 1176 -40.66 24.21 -21.44
N ASP A 1177 -41.55 23.25 -21.71
CA ASP A 1177 -41.26 22.09 -22.58
C ASP A 1177 -40.97 22.56 -24.01
N MET A 1178 -41.86 23.37 -24.57
CA MET A 1178 -41.72 23.87 -25.94
C MET A 1178 -40.51 24.81 -26.09
N SER A 1179 -40.17 25.57 -25.05
CA SER A 1179 -38.98 26.43 -25.06
C SER A 1179 -37.68 25.66 -25.20
N MET A 1180 -37.53 24.52 -24.51
CA MET A 1180 -36.32 23.71 -24.58
C MET A 1180 -36.18 22.99 -25.92
N ARG A 1181 -37.28 22.43 -26.45
CA ARG A 1181 -37.29 21.79 -27.78
C ARG A 1181 -36.89 22.76 -28.88
N LEU A 1182 -37.46 23.97 -28.85
CA LEU A 1182 -37.13 24.98 -29.86
C LEU A 1182 -35.64 25.36 -29.82
N VAL A 1183 -35.02 25.47 -28.63
CA VAL A 1183 -33.57 25.72 -28.51
C VAL A 1183 -32.74 24.56 -29.07
N GLN A 1184 -33.16 23.32 -28.84
CA GLN A 1184 -32.50 22.12 -29.37
C GLN A 1184 -32.55 22.02 -30.89
N GLU A 1185 -33.73 22.22 -31.49
CA GLU A 1185 -33.96 21.95 -32.91
C GLU A 1185 -33.36 22.99 -33.86
N HIS A 1186 -33.30 24.27 -33.44
CA HIS A 1186 -33.03 25.39 -34.36
C HIS A 1186 -31.77 26.19 -34.09
N TRP A 1187 -31.14 25.99 -32.94
CA TRP A 1187 -30.12 26.92 -32.44
C TRP A 1187 -28.83 26.27 -31.96
N LEU A 1188 -28.85 24.96 -31.67
CA LEU A 1188 -27.67 24.11 -31.62
C LEU A 1188 -27.36 23.59 -33.02
#